data_AF-A0A1T5A266-F1
#
_entry.id   AF-A0A1T5A266-F1
#
_cell.length_a   1.000
_cell.length_b   1.000
_cell.length_c   1.000
_cell.angle_alpha   90.00
_cell.angle_beta   90.00
_cell.angle_gamma   90.00
#
_symmetry.space_group_name_H-M   'P 1'
#
loop_
_entity.id
_entity.type
_entity.pdbx_description
1 polymer ?
#
loop_
_entity_poly.entity_id
_entity_poly.type
_entity_poly.pdbx_seq_one_letter_code
_entity_poly.pdbx_strand_id
1 'polypeptide(L)'
;MSKIQVEVLESKIGVPALQVEIDDKKMMLHSKYNPVQEAERFIDSLREKIEESEHILFYGVGLGYHIRYFCEQFPEKLVSAYEPVAEIANLCLKLQSKTTFPKEKVAHFLVDDNEDSLQGNLQQLRELVHQKFTIITLPVYERLFPGQIDYFNQSFKQFLIMTGNDIATVMEFSKRWTINSIKNLQYVVESQSIFEKKTFFKGKPAIIVSAGPSLNEELANLKYIKENGLAYIFAVGSATKVLIDNSIYPDAVCTYDPQQHNYRLFEEIYNNRIKSIPMIYATTVGHETLDQYSGPLFSFITTQDNLTQQLLEKQQKSVIYDAPSIAVITLQLLNVLEVSKIILVGQNFAFKQNKFYADGIERYDKEKQGFSDNTVQYQDKATIIEVEDVYNRKVSTNAHFQQMKADMEIVLQLIQVPTINTTQGGAKIAGTNFKSLRAVIEEELGQKVVNEQWYQTSVEKQKLNGKILNQLEKECSTYMSVFNEMESILKQLAENLKVISSEQPINTLQKFERLLHDMQNTLLSKLILNPILKMDNEKLIAKLKVSNKKVSIEERLKDLLEHYQTYLDTVLVTYKKVIPILQTHVFLKMNSDQRLKFYEATCGVFHYEGKWEKKWLELQENENSPTEIYAVGVVTKRQNSTVEFEFKGTTFQIVGSNNSTTPLKMKIIIDGKEQIITISKNTEESDLIQSQVLFEVTKLTNKIHGVEVEVISKDTNFRLLGIKINQDGRVYHIHEVEKFEDLEVGKRIRYHYEAPPGVVGNFSKSEVDTTSFLSITGSKEPNGDFYFIMVDELDNEKKLIADRNIQNYISWEELSKNGLTVLSGRKSFFDERFVLLRLMTGGSDETDTDNEWDNYLGVNNTIFGEIDIWNAGRGIGTWILEHYSRNINIAPRRTLVEGAEFVVSSLSYKHNHTKYNGFRPLIML
;
A
#
# COMPACT_ATOMS: atom_id res chain seq x y z
N MET A 1 -36.18 16.69 -26.95
CA MET A 1 -37.10 15.60 -27.36
C MET A 1 -38.27 16.21 -28.09
N SER A 2 -38.84 15.50 -29.07
CA SER A 2 -40.18 15.78 -29.59
C SER A 2 -41.17 15.82 -28.43
N LYS A 3 -42.21 16.65 -28.50
CA LYS A 3 -43.22 16.72 -27.44
C LYS A 3 -44.05 15.42 -27.45
N ILE A 4 -43.77 14.52 -26.52
CA ILE A 4 -44.55 13.29 -26.33
C ILE A 4 -45.81 13.66 -25.56
N GLN A 5 -46.98 13.23 -26.05
CA GLN A 5 -48.22 13.28 -25.27
C GLN A 5 -48.61 11.85 -24.91
N VAL A 6 -48.94 11.62 -23.64
CA VAL A 6 -49.33 10.29 -23.14
C VAL A 6 -50.81 10.29 -22.77
N GLU A 7 -51.58 9.39 -23.35
CA GLU A 7 -53.01 9.19 -23.06
C GLU A 7 -53.22 7.83 -22.38
N VAL A 8 -53.96 7.84 -21.27
CA VAL A 8 -54.39 6.61 -20.57
C VAL A 8 -55.75 6.19 -21.10
N LEU A 9 -55.81 4.99 -21.67
CA LEU A 9 -57.02 4.36 -22.19
C LEU A 9 -57.41 3.16 -21.31
N GLU A 10 -58.65 2.71 -21.46
CA GLU A 10 -59.11 1.45 -20.89
C GLU A 10 -59.03 0.34 -21.96
N SER A 11 -58.36 -0.77 -21.63
CA SER A 11 -58.32 -1.95 -22.50
C SER A 11 -59.66 -2.70 -22.50
N LYS A 12 -59.87 -3.62 -23.45
CA LYS A 12 -61.11 -4.41 -23.51
C LYS A 12 -61.35 -5.30 -22.28
N ILE A 13 -60.31 -5.59 -21.51
CA ILE A 13 -60.41 -6.36 -20.25
C ILE A 13 -60.50 -5.46 -19.00
N GLY A 14 -60.67 -4.14 -19.17
CA GLY A 14 -60.89 -3.19 -18.07
C GLY A 14 -59.64 -2.72 -17.33
N VAL A 15 -58.43 -3.10 -17.79
CA VAL A 15 -57.17 -2.60 -17.22
C VAL A 15 -56.60 -1.43 -18.04
N PRO A 16 -55.85 -0.50 -17.43
CA PRO A 16 -55.28 0.63 -18.16
C PRO A 16 -54.33 0.24 -19.30
N ALA A 17 -54.33 1.00 -20.38
CA ALA A 17 -53.38 0.89 -21.49
C ALA A 17 -52.88 2.29 -21.85
N LEU A 18 -51.65 2.41 -22.34
CA LEU A 18 -51.07 3.70 -22.73
C LEU A 18 -51.03 3.81 -24.24
N GLN A 19 -51.35 5.01 -24.71
CA GLN A 19 -51.12 5.46 -26.07
C GLN A 19 -50.23 6.69 -26.02
N VAL A 20 -49.22 6.74 -26.88
CA VAL A 20 -48.34 7.90 -27.04
C VAL A 20 -48.55 8.54 -28.39
N GLU A 21 -48.40 9.86 -28.44
CA GLU A 21 -48.37 10.65 -29.65
C GLU A 21 -47.00 11.31 -29.79
N ILE A 22 -46.30 10.98 -30.88
CA ILE A 22 -44.98 11.53 -31.24
C ILE A 22 -45.07 12.00 -32.69
N ASP A 23 -44.74 13.27 -32.94
CA ASP A 23 -44.78 13.88 -34.27
C ASP A 23 -46.11 13.61 -35.01
N ASP A 24 -47.24 13.85 -34.32
CA ASP A 24 -48.63 13.62 -34.76
C ASP A 24 -48.98 12.17 -35.11
N LYS A 25 -48.13 11.19 -34.75
CA LYS A 25 -48.40 9.75 -34.89
C LYS A 25 -48.75 9.13 -33.56
N LYS A 26 -49.96 8.56 -33.52
CA LYS A 26 -50.51 7.82 -32.38
C LYS A 26 -50.06 6.36 -32.40
N MET A 27 -49.41 5.90 -31.32
CA MET A 27 -48.94 4.53 -31.15
C MET A 27 -49.35 3.98 -29.79
N MET A 28 -49.84 2.73 -29.78
CA MET A 28 -50.13 2.02 -28.55
C MET A 28 -48.84 1.49 -27.91
N LEU A 29 -48.59 1.84 -26.64
CA LEU A 29 -47.55 1.23 -25.82
C LEU A 29 -47.97 -0.13 -25.26
N HIS A 30 -49.27 -0.35 -25.11
CA HIS A 30 -49.87 -1.58 -24.60
C HIS A 30 -51.00 -2.05 -25.50
N SER A 31 -51.22 -3.36 -25.57
CA SER A 31 -52.34 -3.96 -26.28
C SER A 31 -53.67 -3.36 -25.83
N LYS A 32 -54.41 -2.76 -26.76
CA LYS A 32 -55.78 -2.24 -26.52
C LYS A 32 -56.75 -3.35 -26.09
N TYR A 33 -56.45 -4.61 -26.42
CA TYR A 33 -57.30 -5.75 -26.13
C TYR A 33 -56.98 -6.35 -24.75
N ASN A 34 -55.72 -6.73 -24.54
CA ASN A 34 -55.29 -7.40 -23.32
C ASN A 34 -53.78 -7.14 -23.08
N PRO A 35 -53.43 -6.07 -22.34
CA PRO A 35 -52.04 -5.76 -21.97
C PRO A 35 -51.36 -6.86 -21.15
N VAL A 36 -52.13 -7.60 -20.35
CA VAL A 36 -51.62 -8.68 -19.49
C VAL A 36 -51.13 -9.85 -20.34
N GLN A 37 -51.95 -10.33 -21.28
CA GLN A 37 -51.57 -11.43 -22.16
C GLN A 37 -50.42 -11.06 -23.12
N GLU A 38 -50.32 -9.80 -23.54
CA GLU A 38 -49.19 -9.29 -24.31
C GLU A 38 -47.88 -9.42 -23.50
N ALA A 39 -47.91 -8.97 -22.25
CA ALA A 39 -46.78 -9.07 -21.33
C ALA A 39 -46.36 -10.52 -21.04
N GLU A 40 -47.32 -11.42 -20.81
CA GLU A 40 -47.08 -12.84 -20.59
C GLU A 40 -46.33 -13.48 -21.77
N ARG A 41 -46.87 -13.31 -22.98
CA ARG A 41 -46.25 -13.84 -24.21
C ARG A 41 -44.86 -13.29 -24.44
N PHE A 42 -44.65 -12.01 -24.14
CA PHE A 42 -43.35 -11.37 -24.29
C PHE A 42 -42.30 -11.99 -23.36
N ILE A 43 -42.61 -12.10 -22.07
CA ILE A 43 -41.69 -12.69 -21.08
C ILE A 43 -41.44 -14.17 -21.35
N ASP A 44 -42.48 -14.95 -21.65
CA ASP A 44 -42.32 -16.38 -21.95
C ASP A 44 -41.47 -16.61 -23.21
N SER A 45 -41.56 -15.73 -24.22
CA SER A 45 -40.71 -15.82 -25.41
C SER A 45 -39.21 -15.61 -25.13
N LEU A 46 -38.87 -15.08 -23.95
CA LEU A 46 -37.50 -14.78 -23.52
C LEU A 46 -37.03 -15.72 -22.38
N ARG A 47 -37.79 -16.77 -22.07
CA ARG A 47 -37.54 -17.66 -20.91
C ARG A 47 -36.11 -18.19 -20.84
N GLU A 48 -35.59 -18.78 -21.92
CA GLU A 48 -34.22 -19.32 -21.95
C GLU A 48 -33.17 -18.23 -21.62
N LYS A 49 -33.30 -17.05 -22.23
CA LYS A 49 -32.41 -15.90 -22.00
C LYS A 49 -32.49 -15.40 -20.55
N ILE A 50 -33.67 -15.43 -19.95
CA ILE A 50 -33.90 -15.03 -18.56
C ILE A 50 -33.28 -16.05 -17.59
N GLU A 51 -33.45 -17.35 -17.85
CA GLU A 51 -32.93 -18.43 -17.02
C GLU A 51 -31.40 -18.38 -16.94
N GLU A 52 -30.72 -18.06 -18.04
CA GLU A 52 -29.27 -17.88 -18.10
C GLU A 52 -28.73 -16.62 -17.41
N SER A 53 -29.61 -15.70 -16.97
CA SER A 53 -29.23 -14.40 -16.42
C SER A 53 -29.39 -14.38 -14.90
N GLU A 54 -28.62 -13.54 -14.22
CA GLU A 54 -28.77 -13.32 -12.77
C GLU A 54 -29.60 -12.07 -12.48
N HIS A 55 -29.45 -11.05 -13.33
CA HIS A 55 -30.13 -9.76 -13.20
C HIS A 55 -30.69 -9.30 -14.55
N ILE A 56 -32.00 -9.04 -14.59
CA ILE A 56 -32.66 -8.41 -15.73
C ILE A 56 -32.75 -6.89 -15.56
N LEU A 57 -32.31 -6.15 -16.57
CA LEU A 57 -32.53 -4.70 -16.69
C LEU A 57 -33.55 -4.45 -17.80
N PHE A 58 -34.76 -4.05 -17.44
CA PHE A 58 -35.79 -3.66 -18.42
C PHE A 58 -35.54 -2.25 -18.94
N TYR A 59 -35.47 -2.07 -20.25
CA TYR A 59 -35.49 -0.77 -20.92
C TYR A 59 -36.90 -0.49 -21.45
N GLY A 60 -37.55 0.51 -20.84
CA GLY A 60 -38.98 0.79 -21.00
C GLY A 60 -39.81 0.03 -19.96
N VAL A 61 -40.63 0.75 -19.21
CA VAL A 61 -41.51 0.18 -18.18
C VAL A 61 -42.96 0.22 -18.64
N GLY A 62 -43.38 1.32 -19.28
CA GLY A 62 -44.80 1.55 -19.54
C GLY A 62 -45.60 1.48 -18.24
N LEU A 63 -46.64 0.65 -18.18
CA LEU A 63 -47.42 0.38 -16.97
C LEU A 63 -46.95 -0.84 -16.15
N GLY A 64 -45.83 -1.46 -16.51
CA GLY A 64 -45.16 -2.48 -15.70
C GLY A 64 -45.74 -3.90 -15.79
N TYR A 65 -46.64 -4.19 -16.74
CA TYR A 65 -47.27 -5.52 -16.88
C TYR A 65 -46.28 -6.68 -17.07
N HIS A 66 -45.24 -6.46 -17.87
CA HIS A 66 -44.20 -7.46 -18.14
C HIS A 66 -43.27 -7.66 -16.93
N ILE A 67 -42.96 -6.60 -16.17
CA ILE A 67 -42.18 -6.69 -14.92
C ILE A 67 -42.96 -7.45 -13.86
N ARG A 68 -44.28 -7.19 -13.74
CA ARG A 68 -45.16 -7.96 -12.85
C ARG A 68 -45.06 -9.45 -13.14
N TYR A 69 -45.32 -9.84 -14.38
CA TYR A 69 -45.31 -11.26 -14.77
C TYR A 69 -43.93 -11.89 -14.61
N PHE A 70 -42.86 -11.16 -14.97
CA PHE A 70 -41.49 -11.56 -14.69
C PHE A 70 -41.26 -11.90 -13.20
N CYS A 71 -41.65 -11.01 -12.29
CA CYS A 71 -41.49 -11.22 -10.84
C CYS A 71 -42.36 -12.35 -10.27
N GLU A 72 -43.40 -12.78 -10.99
CA GLU A 72 -44.24 -13.93 -10.63
C GLU A 72 -43.60 -15.25 -11.08
N GLN A 73 -43.05 -15.28 -12.31
CA GLN A 73 -42.45 -16.49 -12.90
C GLN A 73 -41.02 -16.75 -12.43
N PHE A 74 -40.25 -15.69 -12.14
CA PHE A 74 -38.84 -15.75 -11.77
C PHE A 74 -38.59 -15.01 -10.44
N PRO A 75 -39.23 -15.44 -9.33
CA PRO A 75 -39.14 -14.74 -8.04
C PRO A 75 -37.71 -14.68 -7.46
N GLU A 76 -36.84 -15.58 -7.88
CA GLU A 76 -35.44 -15.67 -7.46
C GLU A 76 -34.50 -14.70 -8.18
N LYS A 77 -34.89 -14.15 -9.34
CA LYS A 77 -34.03 -13.30 -10.17
C LYS A 77 -34.00 -11.84 -9.68
N LEU A 78 -32.88 -11.14 -9.91
CA LEU A 78 -32.80 -9.69 -9.70
C LEU A 78 -33.44 -8.95 -10.89
N VAL A 79 -34.08 -7.83 -10.61
CA VAL A 79 -34.70 -6.97 -11.64
C VAL A 79 -34.47 -5.50 -11.32
N SER A 80 -34.00 -4.77 -12.32
CA SER A 80 -33.98 -3.31 -12.38
C SER A 80 -34.74 -2.85 -13.61
N ALA A 81 -35.17 -1.59 -13.61
CA ALA A 81 -35.96 -1.02 -14.70
C ALA A 81 -35.51 0.41 -14.99
N TYR A 82 -35.46 0.78 -16.26
CA TYR A 82 -35.15 2.12 -16.75
C TYR A 82 -36.30 2.62 -17.63
N GLU A 83 -36.94 3.73 -17.26
CA GLU A 83 -37.99 4.37 -18.05
C GLU A 83 -37.47 5.69 -18.65
N PRO A 84 -37.30 5.77 -19.99
CA PRO A 84 -36.76 6.96 -20.66
C PRO A 84 -37.73 8.16 -20.73
N VAL A 85 -38.98 8.01 -20.27
CA VAL A 85 -39.98 9.09 -20.28
C VAL A 85 -40.57 9.29 -18.89
N ALA A 86 -40.16 10.37 -18.21
CA ALA A 86 -40.62 10.70 -16.85
C ALA A 86 -42.17 10.73 -16.70
N GLU A 87 -42.90 11.21 -17.70
CA GLU A 87 -44.37 11.20 -17.68
C GLU A 87 -44.95 9.78 -17.59
N ILE A 88 -44.36 8.83 -18.32
CA ILE A 88 -44.77 7.41 -18.30
C ILE A 88 -44.42 6.78 -16.94
N ALA A 89 -43.23 7.06 -16.40
CA ALA A 89 -42.82 6.57 -15.08
C ALA A 89 -43.81 7.02 -13.98
N ASN A 90 -44.21 8.29 -14.01
CA ASN A 90 -45.20 8.86 -13.10
C ASN A 90 -46.58 8.20 -13.24
N LEU A 91 -47.02 7.93 -14.47
CA LEU A 91 -48.27 7.21 -14.72
C LEU A 91 -48.22 5.76 -14.23
N CYS A 92 -47.09 5.07 -14.40
CA CYS A 92 -46.87 3.72 -13.90
C CYS A 92 -47.06 3.66 -12.38
N LEU A 93 -46.40 4.56 -11.64
CA LEU A 93 -46.53 4.63 -10.18
C LEU A 93 -47.94 5.02 -9.75
N LYS A 94 -48.57 5.99 -10.42
CA LYS A 94 -49.95 6.42 -10.14
C LYS A 94 -50.98 5.30 -10.34
N LEU A 95 -50.77 4.44 -11.34
CA LEU A 95 -51.68 3.34 -11.69
C LEU A 95 -51.22 1.98 -11.13
N GLN A 96 -50.20 1.96 -10.28
CA GLN A 96 -49.56 0.75 -9.75
C GLN A 96 -50.57 -0.25 -9.16
N SER A 97 -51.59 0.22 -8.44
CA SER A 97 -52.60 -0.67 -7.84
C SER A 97 -53.51 -1.34 -8.88
N LYS A 98 -53.77 -0.67 -10.01
CA LYS A 98 -54.59 -1.21 -11.12
C LYS A 98 -53.81 -2.13 -12.03
N THR A 99 -52.51 -1.86 -12.22
CA THR A 99 -51.63 -2.66 -13.08
C THR A 99 -50.90 -3.76 -12.30
N THR A 100 -51.01 -3.72 -10.96
CA THR A 100 -50.30 -4.60 -10.03
C THR A 100 -48.78 -4.58 -10.23
N PHE A 101 -48.23 -3.40 -10.58
CA PHE A 101 -46.80 -3.24 -10.79
C PHE A 101 -46.02 -3.44 -9.47
N PRO A 102 -45.06 -4.39 -9.40
CA PRO A 102 -44.41 -4.78 -8.15
C PRO A 102 -43.20 -3.88 -7.84
N LYS A 103 -43.42 -2.57 -7.64
CA LYS A 103 -42.36 -1.58 -7.37
C LYS A 103 -41.40 -2.04 -6.27
N GLU A 104 -41.94 -2.64 -5.20
CA GLU A 104 -41.17 -3.12 -4.05
C GLU A 104 -40.20 -4.27 -4.39
N LYS A 105 -40.42 -5.00 -5.50
CA LYS A 105 -39.56 -6.09 -5.96
C LYS A 105 -38.47 -5.63 -6.94
N VAL A 106 -38.53 -4.39 -7.41
CA VAL A 106 -37.58 -3.80 -8.36
C VAL A 106 -36.41 -3.16 -7.60
N ALA A 107 -35.20 -3.67 -7.83
CA ALA A 107 -34.00 -3.25 -7.11
C ALA A 107 -33.66 -1.77 -7.37
N HIS A 108 -33.66 -1.37 -8.64
CA HIS A 108 -33.51 0.03 -9.06
C HIS A 108 -34.57 0.36 -10.12
N PHE A 109 -35.29 1.46 -9.90
CA PHE A 109 -36.25 2.02 -10.85
C PHE A 109 -35.72 3.39 -11.26
N LEU A 110 -35.03 3.39 -12.39
CA LEU A 110 -34.30 4.52 -12.93
C LEU A 110 -35.20 5.26 -13.91
N VAL A 111 -35.21 6.59 -13.83
CA VAL A 111 -36.03 7.43 -14.69
C VAL A 111 -35.12 8.43 -15.38
N ASP A 112 -35.28 8.57 -16.70
CA ASP A 112 -34.62 9.64 -17.45
C ASP A 112 -35.47 10.90 -17.29
N ASP A 113 -35.09 11.74 -16.34
CA ASP A 113 -35.62 13.09 -16.18
C ASP A 113 -34.50 14.13 -16.34
N ASN A 114 -34.87 15.40 -16.41
CA ASN A 114 -33.88 16.46 -16.61
C ASN A 114 -33.01 16.71 -15.36
N GLU A 115 -33.34 16.12 -14.20
CA GLU A 115 -32.59 16.27 -12.95
C GLU A 115 -31.49 15.20 -12.83
N ASP A 116 -31.74 13.98 -13.29
CA ASP A 116 -30.78 12.87 -13.29
C ASP A 116 -30.16 12.61 -14.67
N SER A 117 -28.84 12.74 -14.79
CA SER A 117 -28.13 12.31 -16.01
C SER A 117 -28.13 10.78 -16.13
N LEU A 118 -28.15 10.25 -17.36
CA LEU A 118 -27.98 8.81 -17.64
C LEU A 118 -26.79 8.21 -16.85
N GLN A 119 -25.67 8.92 -16.76
CA GLN A 119 -24.51 8.47 -16.00
C GLN A 119 -24.82 8.34 -14.50
N GLY A 120 -25.53 9.30 -13.91
CA GLY A 120 -26.01 9.21 -12.52
C GLY A 120 -26.93 8.01 -12.30
N ASN A 121 -27.84 7.75 -13.23
CA ASN A 121 -28.71 6.56 -13.22
C ASN A 121 -27.90 5.25 -13.28
N LEU A 122 -26.92 5.16 -14.17
CA LEU A 122 -26.08 3.97 -14.30
C LEU A 122 -25.22 3.72 -13.05
N GLN A 123 -24.71 4.77 -12.39
CA GLN A 123 -23.93 4.64 -11.16
C GLN A 123 -24.70 3.96 -10.02
N GLN A 124 -26.02 4.06 -9.99
CA GLN A 124 -26.84 3.34 -9.01
C GLN A 124 -26.76 1.81 -9.17
N LEU A 125 -26.45 1.32 -10.38
CA LEU A 125 -26.30 -0.11 -10.66
C LEU A 125 -24.91 -0.66 -10.29
N ARG A 126 -23.97 0.19 -9.84
CA ARG A 126 -22.57 -0.17 -9.56
C ARG A 126 -22.44 -1.36 -8.61
N GLU A 127 -23.26 -1.44 -7.58
CA GLU A 127 -23.21 -2.53 -6.59
C GLU A 127 -23.70 -3.90 -7.14
N LEU A 128 -24.33 -3.90 -8.31
CA LEU A 128 -24.89 -5.10 -8.94
C LEU A 128 -24.07 -5.57 -10.16
N VAL A 129 -23.03 -4.83 -10.60
CA VAL A 129 -22.21 -5.14 -11.80
C VAL A 129 -21.52 -6.51 -11.78
N HIS A 130 -21.42 -7.15 -10.61
CA HIS A 130 -20.93 -8.52 -10.48
C HIS A 130 -21.90 -9.58 -10.99
N GLN A 131 -23.18 -9.21 -11.13
CA GLN A 131 -24.22 -10.10 -11.62
C GLN A 131 -24.17 -10.18 -13.15
N LYS A 132 -24.53 -11.34 -13.69
CA LYS A 132 -24.74 -11.50 -15.15
C LYS A 132 -26.00 -10.75 -15.58
N PHE A 133 -25.80 -9.53 -16.10
CA PHE A 133 -26.87 -8.69 -16.63
C PHE A 133 -27.39 -9.17 -17.98
N THR A 134 -28.71 -9.09 -18.14
CA THR A 134 -29.38 -9.11 -19.44
C THR A 134 -30.30 -7.91 -19.57
N ILE A 135 -30.13 -7.15 -20.65
CA ILE A 135 -31.05 -6.08 -21.02
C ILE A 135 -32.22 -6.70 -21.80
N ILE A 136 -33.44 -6.34 -21.39
CA ILE A 136 -34.68 -6.65 -22.11
C ILE A 136 -35.36 -5.33 -22.47
N THR A 137 -35.39 -5.01 -23.76
CA THR A 137 -36.03 -3.81 -24.29
C THR A 137 -37.47 -4.11 -24.67
N LEU A 138 -38.40 -3.22 -24.35
CA LEU A 138 -39.78 -3.37 -24.81
C LEU A 138 -39.86 -3.16 -26.33
N PRO A 139 -40.49 -4.07 -27.10
CA PRO A 139 -40.52 -3.98 -28.56
C PRO A 139 -41.12 -2.68 -29.11
N VAL A 140 -42.05 -2.05 -28.37
CA VAL A 140 -42.61 -0.76 -28.79
C VAL A 140 -41.58 0.37 -28.65
N TYR A 141 -40.73 0.32 -27.62
CA TYR A 141 -39.70 1.34 -27.38
C TYR A 141 -38.59 1.28 -28.44
N GLU A 142 -38.25 0.10 -28.97
CA GLU A 142 -37.31 -0.03 -30.11
C GLU A 142 -37.75 0.79 -31.33
N ARG A 143 -39.06 0.91 -31.54
CA ARG A 143 -39.63 1.69 -32.64
C ARG A 143 -39.74 3.18 -32.32
N LEU A 144 -40.02 3.53 -31.07
CA LEU A 144 -40.23 4.91 -30.63
C LEU A 144 -38.91 5.66 -30.40
N PHE A 145 -37.90 4.96 -29.89
CA PHE A 145 -36.67 5.57 -29.34
C PHE A 145 -35.37 4.89 -29.80
N PRO A 146 -35.19 4.56 -31.10
CA PRO A 146 -34.03 3.78 -31.55
C PRO A 146 -32.69 4.44 -31.19
N GLY A 147 -32.55 5.76 -31.43
CA GLY A 147 -31.31 6.48 -31.11
C GLY A 147 -31.01 6.60 -29.62
N GLN A 148 -32.04 6.70 -28.76
CA GLN A 148 -31.87 6.74 -27.30
C GLN A 148 -31.48 5.37 -26.76
N ILE A 149 -32.05 4.30 -27.31
CA ILE A 149 -31.69 2.92 -26.98
C ILE A 149 -30.24 2.64 -27.38
N ASP A 150 -29.82 3.05 -28.58
CA ASP A 150 -28.44 2.89 -29.02
C ASP A 150 -27.47 3.64 -28.10
N TYR A 151 -27.81 4.89 -27.75
CA TYR A 151 -27.02 5.68 -26.80
C TYR A 151 -26.98 5.06 -25.40
N PHE A 152 -28.10 4.55 -24.91
CA PHE A 152 -28.18 3.84 -23.63
C PHE A 152 -27.32 2.57 -23.63
N ASN A 153 -27.45 1.72 -24.66
CA ASN A 153 -26.69 0.48 -24.78
C ASN A 153 -25.18 0.75 -24.85
N GLN A 154 -24.76 1.77 -25.60
CA GLN A 154 -23.36 2.19 -25.66
C GLN A 154 -22.87 2.71 -24.30
N SER A 155 -23.66 3.57 -23.64
CA SER A 155 -23.34 4.13 -22.33
C SER A 155 -23.28 3.05 -21.25
N PHE A 156 -24.21 2.10 -21.25
CA PHE A 156 -24.23 0.98 -20.32
C PHE A 156 -23.06 0.02 -20.55
N LYS A 157 -22.73 -0.28 -21.81
CA LYS A 157 -21.55 -1.08 -22.14
C LYS A 157 -20.27 -0.40 -21.65
N GLN A 158 -20.13 0.90 -21.88
CA GLN A 158 -18.99 1.68 -21.38
C GLN A 158 -18.94 1.67 -19.85
N PHE A 159 -20.08 1.89 -19.19
CA PHE A 159 -20.20 1.81 -17.74
C PHE A 159 -19.73 0.46 -17.19
N LEU A 160 -20.14 -0.66 -17.80
CA LEU A 160 -19.68 -2.00 -17.39
C LEU A 160 -18.17 -2.19 -17.59
N ILE A 161 -17.61 -1.73 -18.71
CA ILE A 161 -16.16 -1.82 -18.99
C ILE A 161 -15.37 -0.99 -17.99
N MET A 162 -15.75 0.28 -17.80
CA MET A 162 -15.08 1.19 -16.86
C MET A 162 -15.17 0.66 -15.43
N THR A 163 -16.36 0.29 -14.99
CA THR A 163 -16.56 -0.26 -13.64
C THR A 163 -15.79 -1.57 -13.45
N GLY A 164 -15.76 -2.44 -14.46
CA GLY A 164 -14.97 -3.67 -14.43
C GLY A 164 -13.46 -3.41 -14.29
N ASN A 165 -12.93 -2.42 -15.00
CA ASN A 165 -11.52 -2.01 -14.88
C ASN A 165 -11.21 -1.40 -13.50
N ASP A 166 -12.09 -0.55 -12.98
CA ASP A 166 -11.95 0.02 -11.64
C ASP A 166 -11.95 -1.07 -10.57
N ILE A 167 -12.86 -2.04 -10.70
CA ILE A 167 -12.95 -3.22 -9.83
C ILE A 167 -11.65 -4.03 -9.88
N ALA A 168 -11.13 -4.31 -11.07
CA ALA A 168 -9.87 -5.03 -11.24
C ALA A 168 -8.70 -4.28 -10.57
N THR A 169 -8.64 -2.96 -10.74
CA THR A 169 -7.62 -2.10 -10.14
C THR A 169 -7.70 -2.09 -8.61
N VAL A 170 -8.91 -1.96 -8.05
CA VAL A 170 -9.15 -2.00 -6.60
C VAL A 170 -8.79 -3.37 -6.02
N MET A 171 -9.13 -4.47 -6.70
CA MET A 171 -8.76 -5.81 -6.25
C MET A 171 -7.24 -6.02 -6.25
N GLU A 172 -6.55 -5.46 -7.24
CA GLU A 172 -5.10 -5.58 -7.35
C GLU A 172 -4.37 -4.72 -6.30
N PHE A 173 -4.79 -3.47 -6.11
CA PHE A 173 -3.98 -2.47 -5.39
C PHE A 173 -4.51 -2.02 -4.04
N SER A 174 -5.78 -2.27 -3.66
CA SER A 174 -6.36 -1.73 -2.41
C SER A 174 -5.55 -2.10 -1.16
N LYS A 175 -5.17 -3.37 -1.03
CA LYS A 175 -4.28 -3.85 0.03
C LYS A 175 -2.93 -3.13 -0.01
N ARG A 176 -2.33 -2.97 -1.19
CA ARG A 176 -1.02 -2.35 -1.38
C ARG A 176 -1.05 -0.86 -1.02
N TRP A 177 -2.07 -0.11 -1.44
CA TRP A 177 -2.25 1.29 -1.07
C TRP A 177 -2.34 1.47 0.44
N THR A 178 -3.13 0.64 1.13
CA THR A 178 -3.22 0.69 2.60
C THR A 178 -1.87 0.39 3.26
N ILE A 179 -1.16 -0.65 2.81
CA ILE A 179 0.17 -1.01 3.35
C ILE A 179 1.19 0.11 3.10
N ASN A 180 1.24 0.65 1.88
CA ASN A 180 2.12 1.77 1.53
C ASN A 180 1.82 2.98 2.41
N SER A 181 0.55 3.34 2.61
CA SER A 181 0.16 4.47 3.46
C SER A 181 0.64 4.28 4.90
N ILE A 182 0.50 3.07 5.47
CA ILE A 182 0.99 2.72 6.81
C ILE A 182 2.52 2.86 6.89
N LYS A 183 3.25 2.27 5.95
CA LYS A 183 4.73 2.27 5.95
C LYS A 183 5.32 3.64 5.65
N ASN A 184 4.67 4.41 4.77
CA ASN A 184 5.14 5.72 4.35
C ASN A 184 4.89 6.81 5.39
N LEU A 185 4.05 6.55 6.39
CA LEU A 185 3.70 7.52 7.42
C LEU A 185 4.94 8.11 8.12
N GLN A 186 6.03 7.35 8.25
CA GLN A 186 7.30 7.83 8.81
C GLN A 186 7.89 8.96 7.97
N TYR A 187 7.92 8.78 6.65
CA TYR A 187 8.40 9.79 5.73
C TYR A 187 7.46 10.98 5.67
N VAL A 188 6.15 10.75 5.83
CA VAL A 188 5.16 11.84 5.86
C VAL A 188 5.39 12.76 7.06
N VAL A 189 5.60 12.21 8.27
CA VAL A 189 5.86 13.05 9.46
C VAL A 189 7.24 13.72 9.42
N GLU A 190 8.20 13.10 8.75
CA GLU A 190 9.55 13.66 8.59
C GLU A 190 9.66 14.68 7.44
N SER A 191 8.73 14.66 6.49
CA SER A 191 8.67 15.59 5.35
C SER A 191 7.59 16.67 5.52
N GLN A 192 7.61 17.65 4.62
CA GLN A 192 6.55 18.65 4.51
C GLN A 192 5.59 18.29 3.39
N SER A 193 4.36 18.81 3.46
CA SER A 193 3.49 18.83 2.29
C SER A 193 4.09 19.75 1.22
N ILE A 194 4.02 19.34 -0.05
CA ILE A 194 4.41 20.19 -1.18
C ILE A 194 3.62 21.52 -1.21
N PHE A 195 2.41 21.54 -0.67
CA PHE A 195 1.57 22.74 -0.65
C PHE A 195 2.11 23.86 0.25
N GLU A 196 2.95 23.53 1.23
CA GLU A 196 3.68 24.52 2.04
C GLU A 196 4.73 25.28 1.21
N LYS A 197 5.07 24.79 0.01
CA LYS A 197 5.99 25.43 -0.93
C LYS A 197 5.32 26.27 -2.00
N LYS A 198 3.99 26.44 -1.90
CA LYS A 198 3.21 27.21 -2.88
C LYS A 198 3.80 28.58 -3.21
N THR A 199 4.35 29.30 -2.23
CA THR A 199 4.97 30.62 -2.44
C THR A 199 6.14 30.61 -3.43
N PHE A 200 6.84 29.48 -3.57
CA PHE A 200 7.95 29.35 -4.53
C PHE A 200 7.49 29.14 -5.96
N PHE A 201 6.29 28.59 -6.18
CA PHE A 201 5.76 28.22 -7.49
C PHE A 201 4.67 29.17 -8.00
N LYS A 202 3.93 29.80 -7.08
CA LYS A 202 2.82 30.69 -7.39
C LYS A 202 3.22 31.78 -8.37
N GLY A 203 2.45 31.91 -9.44
CA GLY A 203 2.66 32.93 -10.48
C GLY A 203 3.86 32.69 -11.40
N LYS A 204 4.49 31.51 -11.36
CA LYS A 204 5.65 31.18 -12.21
C LYS A 204 5.32 30.08 -13.21
N PRO A 205 6.01 29.97 -14.36
CA PRO A 205 5.80 28.88 -15.31
C PRO A 205 6.39 27.56 -14.80
N ALA A 206 5.71 26.46 -15.12
CA ALA A 206 6.15 25.10 -14.81
C ALA A 206 6.02 24.18 -16.03
N ILE A 207 6.96 23.25 -16.16
CA ILE A 207 7.05 22.27 -17.24
C ILE A 207 6.82 20.88 -16.65
N ILE A 208 5.88 20.13 -17.23
CA ILE A 208 5.74 18.70 -16.99
C ILE A 208 6.48 17.97 -18.11
N VAL A 209 7.52 17.20 -17.73
CA VAL A 209 8.32 16.43 -18.68
C VAL A 209 7.96 14.95 -18.56
N SER A 210 7.41 14.40 -19.64
CA SER A 210 6.95 13.01 -19.75
C SER A 210 7.80 12.19 -20.70
N ALA A 211 7.72 10.86 -20.56
CA ALA A 211 8.60 9.87 -21.21
C ALA A 211 8.28 9.56 -22.68
N GLY A 212 7.39 10.31 -23.33
CA GLY A 212 6.98 10.03 -24.69
C GLY A 212 8.14 10.16 -25.69
N PRO A 213 8.06 9.47 -26.85
CA PRO A 213 9.16 9.37 -27.81
C PRO A 213 9.64 10.71 -28.38
N SER A 214 8.85 11.79 -28.27
CA SER A 214 9.28 13.12 -28.70
C SER A 214 10.21 13.84 -27.72
N LEU A 215 10.39 13.34 -26.49
CA LEU A 215 11.24 13.97 -25.47
C LEU A 215 12.68 14.19 -25.98
N ASN A 216 13.21 13.24 -26.75
CA ASN A 216 14.58 13.28 -27.28
C ASN A 216 14.84 14.51 -28.17
N GLU A 217 13.80 15.02 -28.84
CA GLU A 217 13.89 16.20 -29.70
C GLU A 217 13.97 17.51 -28.90
N GLU A 218 13.62 17.47 -27.61
CA GLU A 218 13.48 18.66 -26.76
C GLU A 218 14.57 18.77 -25.67
N LEU A 219 15.50 17.81 -25.58
CA LEU A 219 16.55 17.78 -24.55
C LEU A 219 17.41 19.04 -24.53
N ALA A 220 17.79 19.56 -25.72
CA ALA A 220 18.58 20.79 -25.81
C ALA A 220 17.81 22.02 -25.29
N ASN A 221 16.51 22.11 -25.59
CA ASN A 221 15.64 23.19 -25.12
C ASN A 221 15.42 23.09 -23.59
N LEU A 222 15.19 21.89 -23.07
CA LEU A 222 15.05 21.64 -21.63
C LEU A 222 16.33 22.00 -20.86
N LYS A 223 17.50 21.64 -21.41
CA LYS A 223 18.80 22.01 -20.83
C LYS A 223 18.96 23.53 -20.77
N TYR A 224 18.64 24.24 -21.86
CA TYR A 224 18.67 25.70 -21.90
C TYR A 224 17.72 26.33 -20.86
N ILE A 225 16.49 25.83 -20.75
CA ILE A 225 15.53 26.31 -19.74
C ILE A 225 16.07 26.12 -18.33
N LYS A 226 16.65 24.94 -18.04
CA LYS A 226 17.18 24.60 -16.72
C LYS A 226 18.36 25.51 -16.34
N GLU A 227 19.34 25.65 -17.23
CA GLU A 227 20.55 26.46 -17.00
C GLU A 227 20.22 27.95 -16.79
N ASN A 228 19.18 28.45 -17.46
CA ASN A 228 18.74 29.85 -17.36
C ASN A 228 17.63 30.07 -16.31
N GLY A 229 17.13 29.01 -15.67
CA GLY A 229 16.07 29.07 -14.65
C GLY A 229 14.77 29.72 -15.14
N LEU A 230 14.37 29.46 -16.40
CA LEU A 230 13.24 30.13 -17.05
C LEU A 230 11.87 29.57 -16.65
N ALA A 231 11.82 28.31 -16.20
CA ALA A 231 10.62 27.65 -15.70
C ALA A 231 11.03 26.49 -14.78
N TYR A 232 10.17 26.15 -13.83
CA TYR A 232 10.38 24.96 -12.99
C TYR A 232 10.13 23.69 -13.80
N ILE A 233 11.06 22.75 -13.76
CA ILE A 233 10.98 21.47 -14.49
C ILE A 233 10.59 20.34 -13.53
N PHE A 234 9.42 19.74 -13.77
CA PHE A 234 8.92 18.59 -13.05
C PHE A 234 9.01 17.35 -13.95
N ALA A 235 9.89 16.41 -13.60
CA ALA A 235 10.01 15.15 -14.31
C ALA A 235 9.01 14.13 -13.77
N VAL A 236 8.26 13.47 -14.64
CA VAL A 236 7.25 12.49 -14.23
C VAL A 236 7.59 11.09 -14.77
N GLY A 237 7.51 10.09 -13.89
CA GLY A 237 7.76 8.68 -14.24
C GLY A 237 9.11 8.46 -14.92
N SER A 238 9.12 7.66 -15.99
CA SER A 238 10.32 7.27 -16.72
C SER A 238 11.08 8.42 -17.41
N ALA A 239 10.49 9.63 -17.48
CA ALA A 239 11.21 10.80 -18.00
C ALA A 239 12.43 11.14 -17.15
N THR A 240 12.38 10.81 -15.85
CA THR A 240 13.47 11.02 -14.90
C THR A 240 14.78 10.46 -15.43
N LYS A 241 14.80 9.17 -15.83
CA LYS A 241 16.00 8.51 -16.36
C LYS A 241 16.62 9.27 -17.54
N VAL A 242 15.80 9.62 -18.54
CA VAL A 242 16.26 10.31 -19.76
C VAL A 242 16.90 11.67 -19.42
N LEU A 243 16.32 12.42 -18.48
CA LEU A 243 16.86 13.71 -18.07
C LEU A 243 18.20 13.55 -17.32
N ILE A 244 18.29 12.62 -16.36
CA ILE A 244 19.53 12.38 -15.61
C ILE A 244 20.66 11.92 -16.54
N ASP A 245 20.38 10.99 -17.47
CA ASP A 245 21.36 10.49 -18.45
C ASP A 245 21.91 11.61 -19.36
N ASN A 246 21.13 12.67 -19.56
CA ASN A 246 21.52 13.85 -20.34
C ASN A 246 22.01 15.04 -19.49
N SER A 247 22.29 14.80 -18.20
CA SER A 247 22.75 15.83 -17.24
C SER A 247 21.78 17.01 -17.09
N ILE A 248 20.47 16.75 -17.20
CA ILE A 248 19.40 17.71 -16.94
C ILE A 248 18.78 17.35 -15.59
N TYR A 249 19.14 18.05 -14.53
CA TYR A 249 18.58 17.78 -13.19
C TYR A 249 17.26 18.56 -13.00
N PRO A 250 16.11 17.88 -12.95
CA PRO A 250 14.82 18.57 -12.78
C PRO A 250 14.74 19.30 -11.45
N ASP A 251 13.87 20.30 -11.35
CA ASP A 251 13.60 21.00 -10.09
C ASP A 251 12.84 20.14 -9.09
N ALA A 252 12.08 19.16 -9.58
CA ALA A 252 11.53 18.07 -8.80
C ALA A 252 11.26 16.84 -9.69
N VAL A 253 11.30 15.65 -9.09
CA VAL A 253 10.69 14.45 -9.66
C VAL A 253 9.34 14.19 -8.98
N CYS A 254 8.34 13.75 -9.73
CA CYS A 254 7.04 13.40 -9.18
C CYS A 254 6.79 11.89 -9.28
N THR A 255 6.25 11.29 -8.22
CA THR A 255 5.93 9.85 -8.16
C THR A 255 4.61 9.55 -7.44
N TYR A 256 3.92 8.50 -7.89
CA TYR A 256 2.61 8.09 -7.38
C TYR A 256 2.42 6.56 -7.38
N ASP A 257 3.13 5.83 -8.24
CA ASP A 257 2.87 4.41 -8.49
C ASP A 257 3.03 3.55 -7.21
N PRO A 258 2.02 2.75 -6.81
CA PRO A 258 2.08 1.93 -5.61
C PRO A 258 2.97 0.68 -5.74
N GLN A 259 3.38 0.33 -6.96
CA GLN A 259 4.06 -0.92 -7.25
C GLN A 259 5.49 -0.93 -6.72
N GLN A 260 5.92 -2.11 -6.26
CA GLN A 260 7.25 -2.33 -5.70
C GLN A 260 8.39 -1.92 -6.64
N HIS A 261 8.25 -2.12 -7.95
CA HIS A 261 9.34 -1.83 -8.89
C HIS A 261 9.46 -0.34 -9.24
N ASN A 262 8.60 0.54 -8.70
CA ASN A 262 8.62 1.97 -9.00
C ASN A 262 9.95 2.65 -8.64
N TYR A 263 10.68 2.16 -7.62
CA TYR A 263 12.00 2.70 -7.27
C TYR A 263 12.99 2.70 -8.46
N ARG A 264 12.83 1.77 -9.42
CA ARG A 264 13.72 1.64 -10.58
C ARG A 264 13.73 2.87 -11.48
N LEU A 265 12.62 3.63 -11.50
CA LEU A 265 12.54 4.87 -12.28
C LEU A 265 13.56 5.94 -11.82
N PHE A 266 14.10 5.77 -10.61
CA PHE A 266 15.02 6.68 -9.96
C PHE A 266 16.42 6.05 -9.77
N GLU A 267 16.69 4.87 -10.34
CA GLU A 267 17.99 4.18 -10.19
C GLU A 267 19.19 5.05 -10.56
N GLU A 268 19.08 5.87 -11.61
CA GLU A 268 20.16 6.79 -12.00
C GLU A 268 20.44 7.86 -10.94
N ILE A 269 19.43 8.29 -10.17
CA ILE A 269 19.64 9.21 -9.05
C ILE A 269 20.44 8.51 -7.95
N TYR A 270 20.11 7.26 -7.65
CA TYR A 270 20.80 6.46 -6.63
C TYR A 270 22.23 6.10 -7.03
N ASN A 271 22.40 5.58 -8.24
CA ASN A 271 23.68 5.11 -8.78
C ASN A 271 24.68 6.27 -8.90
N ASN A 272 24.20 7.45 -9.31
CA ASN A 272 25.00 8.66 -9.40
C ASN A 272 25.07 9.45 -8.07
N ARG A 273 24.44 8.95 -6.99
CA ARG A 273 24.43 9.55 -5.64
C ARG A 273 23.95 11.01 -5.62
N ILE A 274 22.95 11.31 -6.43
CA ILE A 274 22.40 12.66 -6.56
C ILE A 274 21.44 12.92 -5.40
N LYS A 275 21.86 13.74 -4.43
CA LYS A 275 21.03 14.12 -3.26
C LYS A 275 20.31 15.46 -3.41
N SER A 276 20.55 16.19 -4.49
CA SER A 276 20.06 17.57 -4.67
C SER A 276 18.68 17.67 -5.31
N ILE A 277 18.13 16.57 -5.84
CA ILE A 277 16.84 16.57 -6.53
C ILE A 277 15.73 16.29 -5.52
N PRO A 278 14.76 17.21 -5.34
CA PRO A 278 13.57 16.93 -4.53
C PRO A 278 12.63 15.92 -5.19
N MET A 279 12.04 15.03 -4.39
CA MET A 279 10.96 14.15 -4.81
C MET A 279 9.63 14.62 -4.20
N ILE A 280 8.65 14.82 -5.07
CA ILE A 280 7.25 15.06 -4.72
C ILE A 280 6.52 13.74 -4.87
N TYR A 281 6.02 13.18 -3.77
CA TYR A 281 5.47 11.84 -3.74
C TYR A 281 4.08 11.79 -3.13
N ALA A 282 3.26 10.89 -3.64
CA ALA A 282 2.00 10.56 -2.98
C ALA A 282 2.24 9.65 -1.80
N THR A 283 1.45 9.83 -0.74
CA THR A 283 1.53 9.01 0.47
C THR A 283 1.29 7.50 0.23
N THR A 284 0.65 7.14 -0.88
CA THR A 284 0.38 5.74 -1.32
C THR A 284 1.46 5.13 -2.22
N VAL A 285 2.52 5.86 -2.58
CA VAL A 285 3.60 5.37 -3.46
C VAL A 285 4.23 4.09 -2.90
N GLY A 286 4.73 3.20 -3.76
CA GLY A 286 5.48 2.01 -3.32
C GLY A 286 6.57 2.40 -2.33
N HIS A 287 6.48 1.91 -1.09
CA HIS A 287 7.33 2.35 0.02
C HIS A 287 8.83 2.13 -0.25
N GLU A 288 9.17 1.15 -1.08
CA GLU A 288 10.54 0.86 -1.52
C GLU A 288 11.16 2.03 -2.30
N THR A 289 10.33 2.90 -2.88
CA THR A 289 10.78 4.14 -3.51
C THR A 289 11.34 5.09 -2.46
N LEU A 290 10.63 5.27 -1.34
CA LEU A 290 11.06 6.17 -0.26
C LEU A 290 12.20 5.55 0.55
N ASP A 291 12.16 4.24 0.78
CA ASP A 291 13.24 3.50 1.45
C ASP A 291 14.59 3.62 0.72
N GLN A 292 14.57 3.94 -0.58
CA GLN A 292 15.77 4.09 -1.40
C GLN A 292 16.14 5.55 -1.72
N TYR A 293 15.28 6.52 -1.42
CA TYR A 293 15.48 7.92 -1.82
C TYR A 293 16.13 8.75 -0.72
N SER A 294 17.31 9.29 -1.01
CA SER A 294 18.10 10.11 -0.05
C SER A 294 18.08 11.61 -0.33
N GLY A 295 17.33 12.07 -1.34
CA GLY A 295 17.08 13.49 -1.60
C GLY A 295 15.92 14.07 -0.77
N PRO A 296 15.67 15.39 -0.86
CA PRO A 296 14.54 16.03 -0.18
C PRO A 296 13.19 15.41 -0.56
N LEU A 297 12.32 15.18 0.43
CA LEU A 297 11.01 14.58 0.25
C LEU A 297 9.90 15.61 0.52
N PHE A 298 8.86 15.63 -0.33
CA PHE A 298 7.64 16.42 -0.16
C PHE A 298 6.42 15.58 -0.48
N SER A 299 5.50 15.45 0.49
CA SER A 299 4.33 14.60 0.35
C SER A 299 3.10 15.35 -0.19
N PHE A 300 2.22 14.62 -0.87
CA PHE A 300 0.84 15.03 -1.13
C PHE A 300 -0.11 13.84 -0.93
N ILE A 301 -1.35 14.11 -0.61
CA ILE A 301 -2.37 13.10 -0.33
C ILE A 301 -3.35 13.03 -1.51
N THR A 302 -3.65 11.81 -1.97
CA THR A 302 -4.70 11.57 -2.96
C THR A 302 -5.99 11.09 -2.32
N THR A 303 -7.08 11.05 -3.10
CA THR A 303 -8.38 10.52 -2.66
C THR A 303 -8.37 9.05 -2.23
N GLN A 304 -7.32 8.28 -2.54
CA GLN A 304 -7.18 6.89 -2.10
C GLN A 304 -6.61 6.74 -0.67
N ASP A 305 -6.01 7.79 -0.09
CA ASP A 305 -5.39 7.73 1.23
C ASP A 305 -6.16 8.50 2.29
N ASN A 306 -7.27 7.92 2.71
CA ASN A 306 -8.03 8.44 3.84
C ASN A 306 -7.30 8.19 5.18
N LEU A 307 -6.41 7.20 5.27
CA LEU A 307 -5.71 6.86 6.51
C LEU A 307 -4.78 8.02 6.93
N THR A 308 -3.85 8.41 6.06
CA THR A 308 -2.90 9.48 6.34
C THR A 308 -3.62 10.81 6.55
N GLN A 309 -4.63 11.11 5.72
CA GLN A 309 -5.43 12.33 5.86
C GLN A 309 -6.05 12.46 7.26
N GLN A 310 -6.58 11.37 7.82
CA GLN A 310 -7.19 11.39 9.16
C GLN A 310 -6.15 11.36 10.28
N LEU A 311 -5.01 10.69 10.08
CA LEU A 311 -3.97 10.60 11.09
C LEU A 311 -3.16 11.89 11.26
N LEU A 312 -3.12 12.79 10.27
CA LEU A 312 -2.43 14.08 10.41
C LEU A 312 -3.18 15.04 11.35
N GLU A 313 -2.45 15.75 12.20
CA GLU A 313 -3.01 16.79 13.10
C GLU A 313 -3.61 17.96 12.28
N LYS A 314 -2.88 18.37 11.23
CA LYS A 314 -3.35 19.37 10.26
C LYS A 314 -3.67 18.65 8.95
N GLN A 315 -4.96 18.47 8.69
CA GLN A 315 -5.43 17.90 7.43
C GLN A 315 -4.97 18.77 6.25
N GLN A 316 -4.48 18.14 5.18
CA GLN A 316 -4.15 18.86 3.95
C GLN A 316 -5.44 19.42 3.35
N LYS A 317 -5.49 20.73 3.13
CA LYS A 317 -6.68 21.42 2.60
C LYS A 317 -6.98 21.05 1.15
N SER A 318 -5.97 20.60 0.40
CA SER A 318 -6.07 20.26 -1.01
C SER A 318 -5.86 18.76 -1.15
N VAL A 319 -6.88 18.05 -1.61
CA VAL A 319 -6.81 16.63 -1.94
C VAL A 319 -6.70 16.51 -3.45
N ILE A 320 -5.73 15.73 -3.92
CA ILE A 320 -5.55 15.47 -5.35
C ILE A 320 -6.41 14.27 -5.74
N TYR A 321 -7.20 14.41 -6.81
CA TYR A 321 -7.99 13.30 -7.31
C TYR A 321 -7.05 12.26 -7.92
N ASP A 322 -7.29 11.01 -7.55
CA ASP A 322 -6.59 9.89 -8.16
C ASP A 322 -6.76 9.88 -9.68
N ALA A 323 -5.71 9.47 -10.40
CA ALA A 323 -5.68 9.46 -11.85
C ALA A 323 -4.74 8.35 -12.37
N PRO A 324 -4.97 7.80 -13.57
CA PRO A 324 -4.17 6.69 -14.11
C PRO A 324 -2.72 7.04 -14.47
N SER A 325 -2.31 8.31 -14.33
CA SER A 325 -0.97 8.76 -14.67
C SER A 325 -0.47 9.85 -13.73
N ILE A 326 0.80 9.74 -13.33
CA ILE A 326 1.51 10.77 -12.59
C ILE A 326 1.57 12.12 -13.32
N ALA A 327 1.46 12.15 -14.66
CA ALA A 327 1.38 13.39 -15.41
C ALA A 327 0.09 14.16 -15.12
N VAL A 328 -1.05 13.45 -15.00
CA VAL A 328 -2.36 14.02 -14.66
C VAL A 328 -2.41 14.45 -13.20
N ILE A 329 -1.81 13.68 -12.30
CA ILE A 329 -1.61 14.07 -10.89
C ILE A 329 -0.77 15.35 -10.79
N THR A 330 0.33 15.44 -11.53
CA THR A 330 1.22 16.61 -11.54
C THR A 330 0.52 17.84 -12.09
N LEU A 331 -0.32 17.68 -13.11
CA LEU A 331 -1.19 18.75 -13.63
C LEU A 331 -2.09 19.34 -12.53
N GLN A 332 -2.72 18.49 -11.72
CA GLN A 332 -3.53 18.92 -10.58
C GLN A 332 -2.69 19.62 -9.50
N LEU A 333 -1.52 19.06 -9.15
CA LEU A 333 -0.60 19.65 -8.18
C LEU A 333 -0.20 21.08 -8.58
N LEU A 334 0.21 21.28 -9.83
CA LEU A 334 0.61 22.59 -10.34
C LEU A 334 -0.55 23.60 -10.33
N ASN A 335 -1.78 23.15 -10.58
CA ASN A 335 -2.97 23.99 -10.41
C ASN A 335 -3.15 24.44 -8.95
N VAL A 336 -3.04 23.52 -7.98
CA VAL A 336 -3.14 23.86 -6.54
C VAL A 336 -2.02 24.81 -6.09
N LEU A 337 -0.82 24.64 -6.65
CA LEU A 337 0.34 25.51 -6.42
C LEU A 337 0.21 26.90 -7.09
N GLU A 338 -0.87 27.14 -7.85
CA GLU A 338 -1.16 28.42 -8.52
C GLU A 338 -0.04 28.88 -9.46
N VAL A 339 0.56 27.95 -10.20
CA VAL A 339 1.53 28.32 -11.25
C VAL A 339 0.85 29.18 -12.31
N SER A 340 1.60 30.07 -12.95
CA SER A 340 1.03 30.96 -13.99
C SER A 340 0.64 30.24 -15.27
N LYS A 341 1.30 29.12 -15.57
CA LYS A 341 1.21 28.38 -16.82
C LYS A 341 1.83 26.99 -16.69
N ILE A 342 1.26 26.02 -17.38
CA ILE A 342 1.77 24.64 -17.46
C ILE A 342 2.17 24.34 -18.90
N ILE A 343 3.35 23.77 -19.09
CA ILE A 343 3.92 23.44 -20.41
C ILE A 343 4.16 21.93 -20.44
N LEU A 344 3.51 21.23 -21.38
CA LEU A 344 3.63 19.78 -21.54
C LEU A 344 4.70 19.44 -22.57
N VAL A 345 5.74 18.72 -22.14
CA VAL A 345 6.85 18.26 -22.99
C VAL A 345 6.92 16.73 -22.96
N GLY A 346 6.97 16.08 -24.12
CA GLY A 346 7.06 14.62 -24.21
C GLY A 346 5.77 13.87 -23.83
N GLN A 347 4.61 14.55 -23.80
CA GLN A 347 3.32 13.94 -23.47
C GLN A 347 2.61 13.41 -24.74
N ASN A 348 3.15 12.34 -25.33
CA ASN A 348 2.76 11.93 -26.69
C ASN A 348 1.35 11.31 -26.80
N PHE A 349 0.94 10.43 -25.88
CA PHE A 349 -0.29 9.62 -26.00
C PHE A 349 -0.51 8.93 -27.36
N ALA A 350 0.58 8.70 -28.08
CA ALA A 350 0.61 8.10 -29.41
C ALA A 350 2.01 7.54 -29.67
N PHE A 351 2.09 6.53 -30.52
CA PHE A 351 3.35 5.96 -30.96
C PHE A 351 4.01 6.87 -32.00
N LYS A 352 5.34 6.97 -31.95
CA LYS A 352 6.13 7.71 -32.95
C LYS A 352 7.25 6.79 -33.44
N GLN A 353 7.32 6.55 -34.75
CA GLN A 353 8.35 5.70 -35.37
C GLN A 353 8.51 4.30 -34.73
N ASN A 354 7.41 3.63 -34.39
CA ASN A 354 7.39 2.34 -33.69
C ASN A 354 8.02 2.36 -32.27
N LYS A 355 8.14 3.53 -31.65
CA LYS A 355 8.56 3.72 -30.26
C LYS A 355 7.38 4.00 -29.35
N PHE A 356 7.40 3.41 -28.17
CA PHE A 356 6.47 3.64 -27.07
C PHE A 356 6.97 4.73 -26.13
N TYR A 357 8.28 4.74 -25.84
CA TYR A 357 8.95 5.73 -24.99
C TYR A 357 10.18 6.33 -25.68
N ALA A 358 10.75 7.36 -25.06
CA ALA A 358 12.05 7.95 -25.40
C ALA A 358 13.20 6.92 -25.39
N ASP A 359 14.31 7.24 -26.06
CA ASP A 359 15.47 6.35 -26.10
C ASP A 359 16.14 6.22 -24.74
N GLY A 360 16.60 5.01 -24.41
CA GLY A 360 17.18 4.69 -23.10
C GLY A 360 16.17 4.26 -22.03
N ILE A 361 14.87 4.23 -22.34
CA ILE A 361 13.84 3.71 -21.44
C ILE A 361 13.55 2.25 -21.76
N GLU A 362 13.79 1.36 -20.80
CA GLU A 362 13.38 -0.04 -20.90
C GLU A 362 11.94 -0.24 -20.42
N ARG A 363 11.22 -1.15 -21.07
CA ARG A 363 9.84 -1.52 -20.71
C ARG A 363 9.75 -2.99 -20.31
N TYR A 364 8.96 -3.27 -19.29
CA TYR A 364 8.64 -4.65 -18.93
C TYR A 364 7.86 -5.34 -20.06
N ASP A 365 8.43 -6.42 -20.57
CA ASP A 365 7.88 -7.31 -21.58
C ASP A 365 7.29 -8.53 -20.87
N LYS A 366 5.96 -8.62 -20.92
CA LYS A 366 5.23 -9.72 -20.26
C LYS A 366 5.53 -11.07 -20.89
N GLU A 367 5.80 -11.13 -22.19
CA GLU A 367 6.09 -12.38 -22.89
C GLU A 367 7.48 -12.91 -22.53
N LYS A 368 8.45 -11.99 -22.35
CA LYS A 368 9.82 -12.35 -21.97
C LYS A 368 10.04 -12.42 -20.46
N GLN A 369 9.04 -12.06 -19.66
CA GLN A 369 9.15 -11.91 -18.20
C GLN A 369 10.39 -11.09 -17.80
N GLY A 370 10.66 -10.00 -18.51
CA GLY A 370 11.88 -9.22 -18.36
C GLY A 370 11.76 -7.86 -19.04
N PHE A 371 12.82 -7.04 -18.96
CA PHE A 371 12.83 -5.73 -19.63
C PHE A 371 13.26 -5.87 -21.10
N SER A 372 12.67 -5.04 -21.95
CA SER A 372 12.93 -4.96 -23.38
C SER A 372 13.13 -3.49 -23.79
N ASP A 373 13.49 -3.27 -25.05
CA ASP A 373 13.68 -1.94 -25.61
C ASP A 373 12.39 -1.08 -25.58
N ASN A 374 12.51 0.16 -26.05
CA ASN A 374 11.43 1.14 -26.04
C ASN A 374 10.41 0.95 -27.19
N THR A 375 10.44 -0.16 -27.94
CA THR A 375 9.59 -0.35 -29.12
C THR A 375 8.16 -0.78 -28.76
N VAL A 376 7.25 -0.65 -29.73
CA VAL A 376 5.86 -1.10 -29.61
C VAL A 376 5.82 -2.64 -29.66
N GLN A 377 5.36 -3.28 -28.59
CA GLN A 377 5.27 -4.73 -28.46
C GLN A 377 3.98 -5.28 -29.10
N TYR A 378 3.88 -6.61 -29.28
CA TYR A 378 2.69 -7.25 -29.88
C TYR A 378 1.40 -6.91 -29.11
N GLN A 379 1.44 -6.96 -27.78
CA GLN A 379 0.32 -6.59 -26.90
C GLN A 379 -0.13 -5.13 -27.08
N ASP A 380 0.79 -4.21 -27.37
CA ASP A 380 0.45 -2.80 -27.61
C ASP A 380 -0.31 -2.60 -28.94
N LYS A 381 -0.18 -3.57 -29.87
CA LYS A 381 -0.85 -3.58 -31.18
C LYS A 381 -2.20 -4.30 -31.16
N ALA A 382 -2.57 -4.96 -30.06
CA ALA A 382 -3.80 -5.73 -29.96
C ALA A 382 -5.06 -4.84 -30.16
N THR A 383 -4.97 -3.55 -29.81
CA THR A 383 -6.02 -2.54 -30.02
C THR A 383 -5.41 -1.23 -30.51
N ILE A 384 -4.95 -1.21 -31.78
CA ILE A 384 -4.51 0.03 -32.42
C ILE A 384 -5.72 0.90 -32.74
N ILE A 385 -5.62 2.18 -32.37
CA ILE A 385 -6.60 3.23 -32.62
C ILE A 385 -5.88 4.37 -33.35
N GLU A 386 -6.56 5.04 -34.27
CA GLU A 386 -6.02 6.24 -34.93
C GLU A 386 -6.57 7.50 -34.26
N VAL A 387 -5.68 8.44 -33.96
CA VAL A 387 -6.03 9.78 -33.46
C VAL A 387 -5.29 10.84 -34.25
N GLU A 388 -5.74 12.09 -34.18
CA GLU A 388 -5.03 13.22 -34.78
C GLU A 388 -3.89 13.69 -33.89
N ASP A 389 -2.72 13.93 -34.50
CA ASP A 389 -1.60 14.61 -33.86
C ASP A 389 -1.74 16.14 -33.92
N VAL A 390 -0.86 16.85 -33.23
CA VAL A 390 -0.80 18.32 -33.18
C VAL A 390 -0.66 19.00 -34.56
N TYR A 391 -0.32 18.25 -35.61
CA TYR A 391 -0.22 18.71 -37.00
C TYR A 391 -1.41 18.27 -37.86
N ASN A 392 -2.49 17.75 -37.26
CA ASN A 392 -3.67 17.18 -37.92
C ASN A 392 -3.39 15.93 -38.78
N ARG A 393 -2.28 15.21 -38.50
CA ARG A 393 -1.95 13.94 -39.16
C ARG A 393 -2.50 12.79 -38.32
N LYS A 394 -2.81 11.68 -38.96
CA LYS A 394 -3.21 10.46 -38.27
C LYS A 394 -2.00 9.77 -37.64
N VAL A 395 -2.09 9.45 -36.36
CA VAL A 395 -1.08 8.70 -35.61
C VAL A 395 -1.73 7.53 -34.86
N SER A 396 -0.98 6.45 -34.73
CA SER A 396 -1.44 5.26 -34.00
C SER A 396 -1.29 5.44 -32.49
N THR A 397 -2.28 4.98 -31.75
CA THR A 397 -2.32 4.91 -30.29
C THR A 397 -2.97 3.60 -29.85
N ASN A 398 -3.06 3.35 -28.55
CA ASN A 398 -3.79 2.21 -27.98
C ASN A 398 -4.87 2.68 -27.00
N ALA A 399 -5.72 1.75 -26.56
CA ALA A 399 -6.80 2.06 -25.62
C ALA A 399 -6.31 2.67 -24.30
N HIS A 400 -5.15 2.24 -23.80
CA HIS A 400 -4.58 2.76 -22.55
C HIS A 400 -4.15 4.24 -22.66
N PHE A 401 -3.40 4.59 -23.71
CA PHE A 401 -3.03 5.98 -23.98
C PHE A 401 -4.24 6.86 -24.27
N GLN A 402 -5.26 6.33 -24.95
CA GLN A 402 -6.49 7.06 -25.16
C GLN A 402 -7.21 7.36 -23.84
N GLN A 403 -7.25 6.40 -22.91
CA GLN A 403 -7.80 6.62 -21.57
C GLN A 403 -7.01 7.70 -20.82
N MET A 404 -5.68 7.58 -20.72
CA MET A 404 -4.85 8.57 -20.04
C MET A 404 -4.99 9.98 -20.64
N LYS A 405 -5.14 10.07 -21.96
CA LYS A 405 -5.41 11.33 -22.66
C LYS A 405 -6.78 11.89 -22.24
N ALA A 406 -7.83 11.07 -22.27
CA ALA A 406 -9.17 11.49 -21.86
C ALA A 406 -9.20 11.97 -20.40
N ASP A 407 -8.50 11.29 -19.49
CA ASP A 407 -8.40 11.70 -18.08
C ASP A 407 -7.68 13.05 -17.93
N MET A 408 -6.63 13.28 -18.70
CA MET A 408 -5.96 14.59 -18.75
C MET A 408 -6.90 15.69 -19.27
N GLU A 409 -7.68 15.41 -20.31
CA GLU A 409 -8.66 16.34 -20.87
C GLU A 409 -9.78 16.67 -19.87
N ILE A 410 -10.23 15.70 -19.07
CA ILE A 410 -11.19 15.94 -17.98
C ILE A 410 -10.59 16.89 -16.94
N VAL A 411 -9.35 16.66 -16.49
CA VAL A 411 -8.70 17.56 -15.53
C VAL A 411 -8.48 18.95 -16.12
N LEU A 412 -8.12 19.06 -17.40
CA LEU A 412 -7.96 20.34 -18.11
C LEU A 412 -9.25 21.17 -18.14
N GLN A 413 -10.43 20.54 -18.12
CA GLN A 413 -11.71 21.24 -18.03
C GLN A 413 -11.99 21.79 -16.62
N LEU A 414 -11.37 21.21 -15.59
CA LEU A 414 -11.60 21.56 -14.19
C LEU A 414 -10.59 22.59 -13.64
N ILE A 415 -9.42 22.71 -14.26
CA ILE A 415 -8.38 23.65 -13.83
C ILE A 415 -8.47 24.99 -14.56
N GLN A 416 -7.96 26.05 -13.93
CA GLN A 416 -7.95 27.40 -14.49
C GLN A 416 -6.61 27.80 -15.12
N VAL A 417 -5.54 27.05 -14.83
CA VAL A 417 -4.20 27.38 -15.27
C VAL A 417 -4.04 27.13 -16.78
N PRO A 418 -3.62 28.13 -17.57
CA PRO A 418 -3.37 27.95 -19.00
C PRO A 418 -2.33 26.84 -19.24
N THR A 419 -2.68 25.89 -20.11
CA THR A 419 -1.82 24.75 -20.44
C THR A 419 -1.46 24.73 -21.93
N ILE A 420 -0.17 24.67 -22.23
CA ILE A 420 0.38 24.62 -23.59
C ILE A 420 0.94 23.23 -23.85
N ASN A 421 0.56 22.62 -24.98
CA ASN A 421 1.16 21.38 -25.44
C ASN A 421 2.31 21.70 -26.39
N THR A 422 3.53 21.29 -26.06
CA THR A 422 4.69 21.46 -26.95
C THR A 422 5.19 20.15 -27.54
N THR A 423 4.44 19.07 -27.36
CA THR A 423 4.84 17.71 -27.71
C THR A 423 4.82 17.49 -29.22
N GLN A 424 6.00 17.33 -29.82
CA GLN A 424 6.19 17.21 -31.27
C GLN A 424 5.63 15.90 -31.82
N GLY A 425 4.55 15.98 -32.61
CA GLY A 425 3.90 14.81 -33.21
C GLY A 425 3.21 13.90 -32.20
N GLY A 426 2.89 14.42 -31.01
CA GLY A 426 1.97 13.75 -30.07
C GLY A 426 0.51 13.95 -30.48
N ALA A 427 -0.38 13.12 -29.92
CA ALA A 427 -1.81 13.28 -30.08
C ALA A 427 -2.26 14.68 -29.63
N LYS A 428 -3.27 15.25 -30.29
CA LYS A 428 -3.94 16.45 -29.77
C LYS A 428 -4.57 16.16 -28.42
N ILE A 429 -4.47 17.12 -27.50
CA ILE A 429 -5.07 17.07 -26.17
C ILE A 429 -6.04 18.24 -26.07
N ALA A 430 -7.34 17.97 -25.97
CA ALA A 430 -8.38 18.98 -25.80
C ALA A 430 -8.14 19.78 -24.51
N GLY A 431 -8.42 21.10 -24.57
CA GLY A 431 -8.08 22.02 -23.48
C GLY A 431 -6.65 22.56 -23.51
N THR A 432 -5.84 22.16 -24.51
CA THR A 432 -4.51 22.74 -24.76
C THR A 432 -4.41 23.36 -26.15
N ASN A 433 -3.47 24.27 -26.34
CA ASN A 433 -3.05 24.75 -27.66
C ASN A 433 -1.63 24.28 -27.96
N PHE A 434 -1.39 23.85 -29.20
CA PHE A 434 -0.04 23.45 -29.62
C PHE A 434 0.83 24.68 -29.93
N LYS A 435 2.04 24.69 -29.37
CA LYS A 435 3.11 25.63 -29.71
C LYS A 435 4.46 24.94 -29.53
N SER A 436 5.41 25.11 -30.46
CA SER A 436 6.74 24.51 -30.28
C SER A 436 7.42 25.02 -29.00
N LEU A 437 8.19 24.18 -28.31
CA LEU A 437 8.84 24.59 -27.07
C LEU A 437 9.79 25.77 -27.30
N ARG A 438 10.47 25.81 -28.44
CA ARG A 438 11.31 26.94 -28.87
C ARG A 438 10.52 28.26 -28.94
N ALA A 439 9.34 28.25 -29.56
CA ALA A 439 8.51 29.45 -29.64
C ALA A 439 7.95 29.87 -28.27
N VAL A 440 7.69 28.92 -27.36
CA VAL A 440 7.34 29.23 -25.96
C VAL A 440 8.53 29.89 -25.24
N ILE A 441 9.75 29.40 -25.44
CA ILE A 441 10.96 30.01 -24.88
C ILE A 441 11.11 31.46 -25.37
N GLU A 442 11.05 31.67 -26.69
CA GLU A 442 11.30 32.97 -27.30
C GLU A 442 10.21 34.02 -27.00
N GLU A 443 8.94 33.61 -26.97
CA GLU A 443 7.81 34.54 -26.87
C GLU A 443 7.22 34.65 -25.46
N GLU A 444 7.44 33.66 -24.59
CA GLU A 444 6.70 33.54 -23.32
C GLU A 444 7.58 33.30 -22.09
N LEU A 445 8.86 32.91 -22.24
CA LEU A 445 9.80 32.69 -21.13
C LEU A 445 10.98 33.67 -21.20
N GLY A 446 10.89 34.82 -20.52
CA GLY A 446 11.86 35.91 -20.67
C GLY A 446 12.80 36.18 -19.49
N GLN A 447 12.50 35.70 -18.28
CA GLN A 447 13.25 36.04 -17.07
C GLN A 447 13.52 34.81 -16.20
N LYS A 448 14.62 34.84 -15.43
CA LYS A 448 14.92 33.81 -14.42
C LYS A 448 13.88 33.89 -13.29
N VAL A 449 13.13 32.82 -13.08
CA VAL A 449 12.04 32.71 -12.09
C VAL A 449 12.29 31.63 -11.04
N VAL A 450 13.16 30.66 -11.37
CA VAL A 450 13.45 29.51 -10.51
C VAL A 450 14.30 29.93 -9.32
N ASN A 451 13.82 29.57 -8.13
CA ASN A 451 14.61 29.55 -6.91
C ASN A 451 15.18 28.14 -6.72
N GLU A 452 16.50 27.97 -6.91
CA GLU A 452 17.21 26.69 -6.83
C GLU A 452 17.21 26.08 -5.41
N GLN A 453 16.94 26.88 -4.38
CA GLN A 453 16.94 26.47 -2.97
C GLN A 453 15.51 26.37 -2.39
N TRP A 454 14.48 26.26 -3.23
CA TRP A 454 13.07 26.23 -2.79
C TRP A 454 12.78 25.14 -1.74
N TYR A 455 13.57 24.06 -1.74
CA TYR A 455 13.43 22.92 -0.84
C TYR A 455 14.24 23.05 0.47
N GLN A 456 15.14 24.02 0.61
CA GLN A 456 16.12 24.10 1.72
C GLN A 456 15.63 24.81 2.99
N THR A 457 14.34 25.12 3.10
CA THR A 457 13.79 25.82 4.28
C THR A 457 13.66 24.89 5.49
N SER A 458 13.65 25.44 6.71
CA SER A 458 13.41 24.69 7.95
C SER A 458 12.13 23.84 7.86
N VAL A 459 12.29 22.53 8.05
CA VAL A 459 11.21 21.54 8.01
C VAL A 459 10.40 21.66 9.32
N GLU A 460 9.28 22.37 9.30
CA GLU A 460 8.24 22.10 10.30
C GLU A 460 7.67 20.71 9.97
N LYS A 461 8.09 19.71 10.76
CA LYS A 461 7.66 18.32 10.62
C LYS A 461 6.14 18.20 10.77
N GLN A 462 5.53 17.35 9.96
CA GLN A 462 4.10 17.03 10.12
C GLN A 462 3.91 16.20 11.40
N LYS A 463 2.81 16.44 12.12
CA LYS A 463 2.49 15.75 13.37
C LYS A 463 1.26 14.87 13.22
N LEU A 464 1.25 13.75 13.94
CA LEU A 464 0.09 12.87 14.02
C LEU A 464 -0.91 13.35 15.07
N ASN A 465 -2.19 13.10 14.81
CA ASN A 465 -3.27 13.32 15.73
C ASN A 465 -3.30 12.21 16.79
N GLY A 466 -2.70 12.48 17.96
CA GLY A 466 -2.60 11.52 19.04
C GLY A 466 -3.95 10.97 19.54
N LYS A 467 -5.06 11.72 19.41
CA LYS A 467 -6.40 11.23 19.80
C LYS A 467 -6.88 10.12 18.86
N ILE A 468 -6.76 10.36 17.55
CA ILE A 468 -7.16 9.39 16.52
C ILE A 468 -6.25 8.16 16.60
N LEU A 469 -4.95 8.36 16.81
CA LEU A 469 -4.00 7.26 16.97
C LEU A 469 -4.34 6.39 18.18
N ASN A 470 -4.61 7.00 19.34
CA ASN A 470 -5.01 6.27 20.55
C ASN A 470 -6.34 5.52 20.39
N GLN A 471 -7.31 6.12 19.68
CA GLN A 471 -8.56 5.44 19.36
C GLN A 471 -8.31 4.22 18.48
N LEU A 472 -7.48 4.38 17.44
CA LEU A 472 -7.13 3.29 16.53
C LEU A 472 -6.41 2.14 17.26
N GLU A 473 -5.44 2.46 18.13
CA GLU A 473 -4.74 1.48 18.95
C GLU A 473 -5.71 0.72 19.88
N LYS A 474 -6.62 1.44 20.52
CA LYS A 474 -7.67 0.85 21.36
C LYS A 474 -8.58 -0.08 20.54
N GLU A 475 -9.06 0.37 19.39
CA GLU A 475 -9.93 -0.45 18.54
C GLU A 475 -9.21 -1.71 18.05
N CYS A 476 -7.93 -1.64 17.68
CA CYS A 476 -7.11 -2.81 17.37
C CYS A 476 -7.04 -3.79 18.56
N SER A 477 -6.89 -3.28 19.79
CA SER A 477 -6.82 -4.15 20.98
C SER A 477 -8.13 -4.87 21.29
N THR A 478 -9.29 -4.30 20.93
CA THR A 478 -10.61 -4.87 21.22
C THR A 478 -11.27 -5.59 20.05
N TYR A 479 -10.77 -5.40 18.82
CA TYR A 479 -11.42 -5.85 17.58
C TYR A 479 -11.73 -7.35 17.58
N MET A 480 -10.75 -8.15 17.94
CA MET A 480 -10.90 -9.60 17.91
C MET A 480 -11.90 -10.12 18.94
N SER A 481 -12.10 -9.42 20.07
CA SER A 481 -13.11 -9.81 21.06
C SER A 481 -14.51 -9.69 20.46
N VAL A 482 -14.74 -8.65 19.66
CA VAL A 482 -16.00 -8.45 18.93
C VAL A 482 -16.12 -9.48 17.81
N PHE A 483 -15.02 -9.76 17.08
CA PHE A 483 -14.97 -10.80 16.05
C PHE A 483 -15.38 -12.18 16.59
N ASN A 484 -14.81 -12.58 17.72
CA ASN A 484 -15.11 -13.86 18.37
C ASN A 484 -16.56 -13.93 18.88
N GLU A 485 -17.13 -12.82 19.36
CA GLU A 485 -18.57 -12.77 19.68
C GLU A 485 -19.43 -13.02 18.43
N MET A 486 -19.09 -12.42 17.29
CA MET A 486 -19.79 -12.66 16.03
C MET A 486 -19.69 -14.11 15.57
N GLU A 487 -18.51 -14.73 15.63
CA GLU A 487 -18.36 -16.16 15.32
C GLU A 487 -19.22 -17.05 16.24
N SER A 488 -19.26 -16.73 17.54
CA SER A 488 -20.10 -17.46 18.48
C SER A 488 -21.58 -17.33 18.14
N ILE A 489 -22.03 -16.15 17.69
CA ILE A 489 -23.43 -15.94 17.28
C ILE A 489 -23.75 -16.70 16.00
N LEU A 490 -22.83 -16.77 15.02
CA LEU A 490 -23.04 -17.59 13.82
C LEU A 490 -23.10 -19.09 14.14
N LYS A 491 -22.28 -19.59 15.09
CA LYS A 491 -22.36 -20.97 15.57
C LYS A 491 -23.72 -21.26 16.23
N GLN A 492 -24.21 -20.35 17.07
CA GLN A 492 -25.55 -20.43 17.66
C GLN A 492 -26.65 -20.41 16.59
N LEU A 493 -26.53 -19.56 15.56
CA LEU A 493 -27.47 -19.53 14.45
C LEU A 493 -27.50 -20.88 13.71
N ALA A 494 -26.34 -21.48 13.43
CA ALA A 494 -26.23 -22.79 12.79
C ALA A 494 -26.88 -23.91 13.61
N GLU A 495 -26.75 -23.87 14.95
CA GLU A 495 -27.41 -24.81 15.85
C GLU A 495 -28.92 -24.61 15.89
N ASN A 496 -29.39 -23.35 15.98
CA ASN A 496 -30.81 -23.00 15.99
C ASN A 496 -31.51 -23.42 14.69
N LEU A 497 -30.83 -23.42 13.55
CA LEU A 497 -31.37 -23.90 12.28
C LEU A 497 -31.67 -25.41 12.25
N LYS A 498 -31.09 -26.20 13.18
CA LYS A 498 -31.45 -27.62 13.34
C LYS A 498 -32.81 -27.81 14.01
N VAL A 499 -33.36 -26.76 14.65
CA VAL A 499 -34.60 -26.78 15.43
C VAL A 499 -35.58 -25.76 14.82
N ILE A 500 -36.29 -26.20 13.78
CA ILE A 500 -36.96 -25.36 12.76
C ILE A 500 -38.16 -24.51 13.28
N SER A 501 -38.60 -24.66 14.54
CA SER A 501 -39.92 -24.17 14.99
C SER A 501 -39.93 -22.88 15.85
N SER A 502 -38.93 -21.99 15.80
CA SER A 502 -38.90 -20.81 16.68
C SER A 502 -38.44 -19.51 15.99
N GLU A 503 -38.82 -18.34 16.52
CA GLU A 503 -38.33 -17.02 16.09
C GLU A 503 -36.84 -16.77 16.44
N GLN A 504 -36.22 -17.69 17.18
CA GLN A 504 -34.86 -17.57 17.70
C GLN A 504 -33.77 -17.38 16.61
N PRO A 505 -33.79 -18.10 15.46
CA PRO A 505 -32.80 -17.89 14.40
C PRO A 505 -32.83 -16.45 13.84
N ILE A 506 -34.02 -15.86 13.68
CA ILE A 506 -34.17 -14.50 13.16
C ILE A 506 -33.60 -13.47 14.14
N ASN A 507 -33.92 -13.60 15.43
CA ASN A 507 -33.38 -12.71 16.46
C ASN A 507 -31.85 -12.84 16.60
N THR A 508 -31.33 -14.07 16.48
CA THR A 508 -29.88 -14.34 16.51
C THR A 508 -29.17 -13.68 15.33
N LEU A 509 -29.76 -13.78 14.12
CA LEU A 509 -29.25 -13.12 12.93
C LEU A 509 -29.27 -11.59 13.07
N GLN A 510 -30.36 -11.01 13.56
CA GLN A 510 -30.42 -9.56 13.78
C GLN A 510 -29.36 -9.06 14.78
N LYS A 511 -29.07 -9.85 15.83
CA LYS A 511 -27.97 -9.55 16.75
C LYS A 511 -26.63 -9.54 16.03
N PHE A 512 -26.37 -10.55 15.20
CA PHE A 512 -25.17 -10.64 14.37
C PHE A 512 -25.02 -9.42 13.44
N GLU A 513 -26.07 -9.08 12.68
CA GLU A 513 -26.04 -7.99 11.70
C GLU A 513 -25.77 -6.64 12.36
N ARG A 514 -26.29 -6.40 13.58
CA ARG A 514 -25.97 -5.20 14.37
C ARG A 514 -24.49 -5.14 14.74
N LEU A 515 -23.92 -6.23 15.27
CA LEU A 515 -22.50 -6.28 15.62
C LEU A 515 -21.59 -6.12 14.40
N LEU A 516 -21.95 -6.75 13.27
CA LEU A 516 -21.23 -6.59 12.01
C LEU A 516 -21.26 -5.13 11.55
N HIS A 517 -22.42 -4.48 11.60
CA HIS A 517 -22.56 -3.07 11.25
C HIS A 517 -21.72 -2.17 12.16
N ASP A 518 -21.75 -2.38 13.47
CA ASP A 518 -20.96 -1.61 14.44
C ASP A 518 -19.46 -1.80 14.20
N MET A 519 -19.02 -3.05 13.98
CA MET A 519 -17.62 -3.36 13.67
C MET A 519 -17.17 -2.70 12.37
N GLN A 520 -17.97 -2.75 11.30
CA GLN A 520 -17.67 -2.10 10.01
C GLN A 520 -17.58 -0.56 10.12
N ASN A 521 -18.18 0.02 11.17
CA ASN A 521 -18.23 1.46 11.40
C ASN A 521 -17.17 2.02 12.35
N THR A 522 -16.34 1.16 12.93
CA THR A 522 -15.15 1.56 13.71
C THR A 522 -14.14 2.34 12.85
N LEU A 523 -13.27 3.13 13.49
CA LEU A 523 -12.20 3.86 12.81
C LEU A 523 -11.23 2.88 12.12
N LEU A 524 -10.89 1.78 12.80
CA LEU A 524 -10.06 0.70 12.26
C LEU A 524 -10.62 0.13 10.97
N SER A 525 -11.91 -0.24 10.98
CA SER A 525 -12.56 -0.76 9.77
C SER A 525 -12.61 0.30 8.68
N LYS A 526 -13.04 1.51 8.98
CA LYS A 526 -13.18 2.59 7.98
C LYS A 526 -11.86 2.98 7.31
N LEU A 527 -10.76 3.04 8.06
CA LEU A 527 -9.49 3.54 7.55
C LEU A 527 -8.57 2.43 7.00
N ILE A 528 -8.73 1.19 7.45
CA ILE A 528 -7.76 0.12 7.15
C ILE A 528 -8.43 -1.09 6.50
N LEU A 529 -9.48 -1.65 7.09
CA LEU A 529 -10.05 -2.91 6.61
C LEU A 529 -11.00 -2.73 5.43
N ASN A 530 -11.95 -1.79 5.50
CA ASN A 530 -12.95 -1.54 4.47
C ASN A 530 -12.35 -1.12 3.12
N PRO A 531 -11.27 -0.30 3.04
CA PRO A 531 -10.60 -0.04 1.77
C PRO A 531 -10.15 -1.32 1.05
N ILE A 532 -9.67 -2.31 1.82
CA ILE A 532 -9.18 -3.60 1.31
C ILE A 532 -10.37 -4.53 1.00
N LEU A 533 -11.35 -4.58 1.90
CA LEU A 533 -12.51 -5.48 1.84
C LEU A 533 -13.66 -4.92 1.00
N LYS A 534 -13.49 -3.77 0.32
CA LYS A 534 -14.55 -3.09 -0.41
C LYS A 534 -15.28 -4.04 -1.36
N MET A 535 -14.50 -4.82 -2.10
CA MET A 535 -15.01 -5.79 -3.08
C MET A 535 -15.73 -6.97 -2.43
N ASP A 536 -15.18 -7.50 -1.33
CA ASP A 536 -15.80 -8.60 -0.60
C ASP A 536 -17.13 -8.17 0.02
N ASN A 537 -17.21 -6.93 0.49
CA ASN A 537 -18.45 -6.34 1.00
C ASN A 537 -19.48 -6.07 -0.11
N GLU A 538 -19.08 -5.54 -1.27
CA GLU A 538 -19.96 -5.38 -2.44
C GLU A 538 -20.54 -6.75 -2.88
N LYS A 539 -19.69 -7.80 -2.94
CA LYS A 539 -20.12 -9.18 -3.23
C LYS A 539 -21.06 -9.75 -2.15
N LEU A 540 -20.77 -9.51 -0.88
CA LEU A 540 -21.65 -9.92 0.22
C LEU A 540 -23.03 -9.28 0.03
N ILE A 541 -23.11 -7.95 -0.15
CA ILE A 541 -24.38 -7.23 -0.33
C ILE A 541 -25.19 -7.81 -1.51
N ALA A 542 -24.54 -8.07 -2.65
CA ALA A 542 -25.19 -8.67 -3.80
C ALA A 542 -25.78 -10.06 -3.47
N LYS A 543 -25.00 -10.92 -2.80
CA LYS A 543 -25.46 -12.25 -2.35
C LYS A 543 -26.61 -12.17 -1.35
N LEU A 544 -26.55 -11.26 -0.38
CA LEU A 544 -27.62 -11.04 0.58
C LEU A 544 -28.94 -10.62 -0.10
N LYS A 545 -28.89 -9.77 -1.13
CA LYS A 545 -30.07 -9.37 -1.91
C LYS A 545 -30.73 -10.56 -2.61
N VAL A 546 -29.93 -11.47 -3.17
CA VAL A 546 -30.44 -12.70 -3.81
C VAL A 546 -31.06 -13.63 -2.76
N SER A 547 -30.35 -13.93 -1.67
CA SER A 547 -30.84 -14.84 -0.64
C SER A 547 -32.12 -14.32 0.05
N ASN A 548 -32.28 -13.01 0.19
CA ASN A 548 -33.49 -12.40 0.76
C ASN A 548 -34.76 -12.57 -0.10
N LYS A 549 -34.64 -12.97 -1.38
CA LYS A 549 -35.79 -13.26 -2.25
C LYS A 549 -36.30 -14.70 -2.13
N LYS A 550 -35.56 -15.60 -1.46
CA LYS A 550 -35.98 -16.99 -1.29
C LYS A 550 -37.27 -17.08 -0.48
N VAL A 551 -38.22 -17.88 -0.98
CA VAL A 551 -39.54 -18.09 -0.34
C VAL A 551 -39.39 -18.90 0.95
N SER A 552 -38.49 -19.88 0.97
CA SER A 552 -38.20 -20.69 2.16
C SER A 552 -37.34 -19.91 3.15
N ILE A 553 -37.86 -19.69 4.36
CA ILE A 553 -37.13 -19.06 5.46
C ILE A 553 -35.89 -19.89 5.84
N GLU A 554 -36.00 -21.22 5.83
CA GLU A 554 -34.88 -22.11 6.17
C GLU A 554 -33.74 -22.01 5.14
N GLU A 555 -34.07 -22.04 3.85
CA GLU A 555 -33.06 -21.89 2.78
C GLU A 555 -32.45 -20.50 2.79
N ARG A 556 -33.26 -19.46 3.02
CA ARG A 556 -32.77 -18.09 3.19
C ARG A 556 -31.75 -18.01 4.33
N LEU A 557 -32.08 -18.52 5.51
CA LEU A 557 -31.19 -18.43 6.67
C LEU A 557 -29.91 -19.25 6.50
N LYS A 558 -29.98 -20.41 5.85
CA LYS A 558 -28.79 -21.22 5.50
C LYS A 558 -27.84 -20.48 4.57
N ASP A 559 -28.37 -19.88 3.50
CA ASP A 559 -27.56 -19.05 2.60
C ASP A 559 -26.91 -17.87 3.33
N LEU A 560 -27.70 -17.13 4.13
CA LEU A 560 -27.19 -15.96 4.84
C LEU A 560 -26.03 -16.35 5.77
N LEU A 561 -26.18 -17.45 6.51
CA LEU A 561 -25.12 -18.01 7.36
C LEU A 561 -23.83 -18.30 6.56
N GLU A 562 -23.94 -18.99 5.43
CA GLU A 562 -22.78 -19.33 4.57
C GLU A 562 -22.08 -18.08 4.02
N HIS A 563 -22.87 -17.11 3.55
CA HIS A 563 -22.36 -15.85 3.02
C HIS A 563 -21.64 -15.01 4.08
N TYR A 564 -22.22 -14.89 5.28
CA TYR A 564 -21.60 -14.17 6.38
C TYR A 564 -20.34 -14.87 6.91
N GLN A 565 -20.34 -16.20 7.00
CA GLN A 565 -19.16 -16.96 7.43
C GLN A 565 -17.99 -16.77 6.45
N THR A 566 -18.24 -16.90 5.14
CA THR A 566 -17.23 -16.66 4.09
C THR A 566 -16.65 -15.24 4.17
N TYR A 567 -17.51 -14.25 4.43
CA TYR A 567 -17.06 -12.86 4.59
C TYR A 567 -16.20 -12.67 5.85
N LEU A 568 -16.60 -13.23 7.00
CA LEU A 568 -15.81 -13.15 8.23
C LEU A 568 -14.45 -13.84 8.11
N ASP A 569 -14.36 -14.98 7.42
CA ASP A 569 -13.07 -15.63 7.15
C ASP A 569 -12.13 -14.69 6.39
N THR A 570 -12.66 -13.98 5.39
CA THR A 570 -11.92 -12.99 4.59
C THR A 570 -11.48 -11.78 5.43
N VAL A 571 -12.36 -11.29 6.31
CA VAL A 571 -12.06 -10.23 7.29
C VAL A 571 -10.91 -10.66 8.19
N LEU A 572 -10.95 -11.88 8.74
CA LEU A 572 -9.93 -12.41 9.65
C LEU A 572 -8.56 -12.54 8.97
N VAL A 573 -8.53 -13.08 7.74
CA VAL A 573 -7.29 -13.19 6.95
C VAL A 573 -6.70 -11.81 6.67
N THR A 574 -7.54 -10.83 6.31
CA THR A 574 -7.11 -9.46 6.04
C THR A 574 -6.57 -8.78 7.29
N TYR A 575 -7.32 -8.87 8.39
CA TYR A 575 -6.90 -8.38 9.71
C TYR A 575 -5.54 -8.97 10.11
N LYS A 576 -5.38 -10.30 9.97
CA LYS A 576 -4.14 -11.00 10.31
C LYS A 576 -2.91 -10.56 9.52
N LYS A 577 -3.10 -10.07 8.29
CA LYS A 577 -2.02 -9.59 7.42
C LYS A 577 -1.64 -8.14 7.70
N VAL A 578 -2.61 -7.27 7.99
CA VAL A 578 -2.39 -5.81 7.97
C VAL A 578 -2.09 -5.24 9.36
N ILE A 579 -2.75 -5.73 10.41
CA ILE A 579 -2.59 -5.19 11.77
C ILE A 579 -1.17 -5.31 12.31
N PRO A 580 -0.44 -6.42 12.07
CA PRO A 580 0.97 -6.50 12.47
C PRO A 580 1.85 -5.39 11.86
N ILE A 581 1.56 -4.96 10.63
CA ILE A 581 2.28 -3.86 9.96
C ILE A 581 1.97 -2.54 10.65
N LEU A 582 0.70 -2.27 10.93
CA LEU A 582 0.27 -1.07 11.64
C LEU A 582 0.92 -0.95 13.01
N GLN A 583 0.97 -2.04 13.76
CA GLN A 583 1.63 -2.07 15.07
C GLN A 583 3.13 -1.80 14.94
N THR A 584 3.80 -2.46 14.00
CA THR A 584 5.26 -2.36 13.83
C THR A 584 5.71 -0.99 13.30
N HIS A 585 4.99 -0.44 12.32
CA HIS A 585 5.38 0.79 11.66
C HIS A 585 4.78 2.04 12.30
N VAL A 586 3.64 1.96 12.97
CA VAL A 586 2.95 3.13 13.53
C VAL A 586 2.93 3.10 15.05
N PHE A 587 2.27 2.12 15.69
CA PHE A 587 2.08 2.18 17.15
C PHE A 587 3.37 2.03 17.95
N LEU A 588 4.30 1.17 17.52
CA LEU A 588 5.58 0.99 18.22
C LEU A 588 6.55 2.15 17.97
N LYS A 589 6.60 2.67 16.74
CA LYS A 589 7.60 3.67 16.31
C LYS A 589 7.16 5.13 16.46
N MET A 590 5.85 5.39 16.36
CA MET A 590 5.31 6.74 16.25
C MET A 590 4.35 7.10 17.39
N ASN A 591 4.37 6.34 18.50
CA ASN A 591 3.31 6.43 19.49
C ASN A 591 3.12 7.86 20.03
N SER A 592 1.88 8.16 20.37
CA SER A 592 1.35 9.49 20.70
C SER A 592 2.00 10.17 21.91
N ASP A 593 2.67 9.42 22.78
CA ASP A 593 3.44 9.98 23.88
C ASP A 593 4.85 10.35 23.41
N GLN A 594 4.98 11.53 22.80
CA GLN A 594 6.27 12.11 22.39
C GLN A 594 7.29 12.20 23.52
N ARG A 595 6.90 11.97 24.79
CA ARG A 595 7.79 11.95 25.96
C ARG A 595 8.54 10.63 26.14
N LEU A 596 8.17 9.55 25.44
CA LEU A 596 8.79 8.23 25.60
C LEU A 596 9.47 7.74 24.32
N LYS A 597 10.69 7.20 24.46
CA LYS A 597 11.49 6.52 23.42
C LYS A 597 11.29 5.00 23.53
N PHE A 598 11.06 4.33 22.41
CA PHE A 598 10.88 2.88 22.33
C PHE A 598 12.17 2.16 21.91
N TYR A 599 12.50 1.06 22.58
CA TYR A 599 13.58 0.14 22.19
C TYR A 599 12.93 -1.22 21.87
N GLU A 600 12.99 -1.61 20.59
CA GLU A 600 12.49 -2.90 20.09
C GLU A 600 13.19 -4.07 20.79
N ALA A 601 12.48 -5.15 21.14
CA ALA A 601 13.06 -6.32 21.82
C ALA A 601 14.21 -6.98 21.04
N THR A 602 14.30 -6.78 19.73
CA THR A 602 15.42 -7.24 18.91
C THR A 602 16.63 -6.29 18.92
N CYS A 603 16.59 -5.24 19.72
CA CYS A 603 17.71 -4.33 19.92
C CYS A 603 18.85 -5.03 20.67
N GLY A 604 20.09 -4.72 20.33
CA GLY A 604 21.26 -5.38 20.92
C GLY A 604 21.57 -5.00 22.37
N VAL A 605 20.76 -4.11 22.95
CA VAL A 605 20.86 -3.67 24.35
C VAL A 605 20.33 -4.70 25.34
N PHE A 606 19.55 -5.68 24.87
CA PHE A 606 18.97 -6.70 25.73
C PHE A 606 19.87 -7.92 25.84
N HIS A 607 20.09 -8.38 27.07
CA HIS A 607 20.74 -9.65 27.38
C HIS A 607 19.65 -10.69 27.65
N TYR A 608 19.60 -11.75 26.84
CA TYR A 608 18.59 -12.79 26.95
C TYR A 608 19.20 -14.09 27.46
N GLU A 609 18.73 -14.60 28.60
CA GLU A 609 19.11 -15.92 29.10
C GLU A 609 17.91 -16.88 29.12
N GLY A 610 18.19 -18.15 28.81
CA GLY A 610 17.18 -19.17 28.54
C GLY A 610 16.75 -19.20 27.07
N LYS A 611 15.71 -19.99 26.77
CA LYS A 611 15.30 -20.21 25.38
C LYS A 611 14.36 -19.10 24.89
N TRP A 612 14.94 -18.13 24.20
CA TRP A 612 14.24 -17.08 23.49
C TRP A 612 14.26 -17.30 21.97
N GLU A 613 13.17 -16.98 21.29
CA GLU A 613 13.01 -17.12 19.85
C GLU A 613 12.50 -15.80 19.27
N LYS A 614 13.19 -15.25 18.27
CA LYS A 614 12.71 -14.07 17.53
C LYS A 614 11.44 -14.47 16.77
N LYS A 615 10.37 -13.68 16.87
CA LYS A 615 9.16 -13.93 16.08
C LYS A 615 9.24 -13.12 14.80
N TRP A 616 9.13 -13.80 13.67
CA TRP A 616 9.11 -13.17 12.35
C TRP A 616 7.69 -13.08 11.79
N LEU A 617 7.39 -11.95 11.17
CA LEU A 617 6.23 -11.76 10.31
C LEU A 617 6.71 -11.77 8.87
N GLU A 618 6.17 -12.70 8.09
CA GLU A 618 6.41 -12.79 6.67
C GLU A 618 5.23 -12.20 5.90
N LEU A 619 5.53 -11.25 5.03
CA LEU A 619 4.55 -10.59 4.20
C LEU A 619 4.92 -10.82 2.74
N GLN A 620 4.02 -11.51 2.06
CA GLN A 620 4.08 -11.69 0.63
C GLN A 620 2.84 -11.05 0.02
N GLU A 621 3.05 -10.21 -0.98
CA GLU A 621 1.96 -9.45 -1.59
C GLU A 621 1.12 -10.32 -2.51
N ASN A 622 1.81 -11.09 -3.35
CA ASN A 622 1.30 -12.11 -4.25
C ASN A 622 2.40 -13.17 -4.47
N GLU A 623 2.09 -14.26 -5.18
CA GLU A 623 3.01 -15.40 -5.38
C GLU A 623 4.35 -15.02 -6.03
N ASN A 624 4.40 -13.91 -6.77
CA ASN A 624 5.59 -13.45 -7.51
C ASN A 624 6.40 -12.38 -6.78
N SER A 625 5.85 -11.77 -5.72
CA SER A 625 6.57 -10.75 -4.93
C SER A 625 7.56 -11.40 -3.95
N PRO A 626 8.74 -10.78 -3.72
CA PRO A 626 9.65 -11.22 -2.68
C PRO A 626 8.98 -11.14 -1.31
N THR A 627 9.11 -12.19 -0.50
CA THR A 627 8.69 -12.13 0.90
C THR A 627 9.50 -11.09 1.65
N GLU A 628 8.80 -10.21 2.34
CA GLU A 628 9.37 -9.30 3.33
C GLU A 628 9.27 -9.93 4.71
N ILE A 629 10.31 -9.76 5.52
CA ILE A 629 10.42 -10.40 6.83
C ILE A 629 10.69 -9.31 7.87
N TYR A 630 9.81 -9.23 8.87
CA TYR A 630 9.89 -8.28 9.96
C TYR A 630 10.08 -9.03 11.26
N ALA A 631 11.02 -8.59 12.09
CA ALA A 631 11.05 -9.05 13.48
C ALA A 631 9.97 -8.32 14.26
N VAL A 632 9.11 -9.08 14.93
CA VAL A 632 7.90 -8.55 15.57
C VAL A 632 7.86 -8.85 17.06
N GLY A 633 9.03 -9.08 17.65
CA GLY A 633 9.24 -9.35 19.07
C GLY A 633 10.10 -10.58 19.31
N VAL A 634 10.32 -10.88 20.59
CA VAL A 634 11.06 -12.05 21.06
C VAL A 634 10.15 -12.83 22.01
N VAL A 635 10.08 -14.14 21.85
CA VAL A 635 9.17 -15.03 22.55
C VAL A 635 9.95 -16.02 23.41
N THR A 636 9.48 -16.26 24.64
CA THR A 636 9.91 -17.41 25.45
C THR A 636 8.71 -18.27 25.84
N LYS A 637 8.92 -19.58 25.79
CA LYS A 637 8.00 -20.60 26.32
C LYS A 637 8.58 -21.35 27.52
N ARG A 638 9.69 -20.87 28.09
CA ARG A 638 10.39 -21.50 29.21
C ARG A 638 10.25 -20.67 30.48
N GLN A 639 10.03 -21.37 31.59
CA GLN A 639 10.20 -20.79 32.92
C GLN A 639 11.67 -20.42 33.16
N ASN A 640 11.92 -19.44 34.03
CA ASN A 640 13.23 -18.92 34.41
C ASN A 640 14.01 -18.29 33.24
N SER A 641 13.34 -17.96 32.13
CA SER A 641 13.95 -17.13 31.09
C SER A 641 14.01 -15.69 31.58
N THR A 642 15.17 -15.06 31.45
CA THR A 642 15.40 -13.68 31.87
C THR A 642 15.70 -12.78 30.69
N VAL A 643 15.37 -11.49 30.84
CA VAL A 643 15.91 -10.42 30.02
C VAL A 643 16.47 -9.34 30.94
N GLU A 644 17.72 -8.94 30.68
CA GLU A 644 18.48 -7.99 31.48
C GLU A 644 18.99 -6.82 30.64
N PHE A 645 18.98 -5.64 31.22
CA PHE A 645 19.53 -4.41 30.63
C PHE A 645 19.67 -3.34 31.71
N GLU A 646 20.40 -2.28 31.39
CA GLU A 646 20.41 -1.07 32.21
C GLU A 646 19.76 0.08 31.45
N PHE A 647 19.14 1.03 32.16
CA PHE A 647 18.68 2.26 31.51
C PHE A 647 18.92 3.48 32.40
N LYS A 648 19.25 4.60 31.76
CA LYS A 648 19.31 5.91 32.38
C LYS A 648 18.00 6.63 32.12
N GLY A 649 17.26 6.99 33.17
CA GLY A 649 16.00 7.68 33.00
C GLY A 649 15.12 7.76 34.25
N THR A 650 13.90 8.27 34.07
CA THR A 650 12.91 8.47 35.14
C THR A 650 11.65 7.61 34.98
N THR A 651 11.47 7.00 33.81
CA THR A 651 10.27 6.24 33.45
C THR A 651 10.67 4.99 32.70
N PHE A 652 10.01 3.87 33.00
CA PHE A 652 10.23 2.58 32.35
C PHE A 652 8.90 1.84 32.18
N GLN A 653 8.67 1.31 30.98
CA GLN A 653 7.52 0.46 30.66
C GLN A 653 7.96 -0.78 29.90
N ILE A 654 7.35 -1.92 30.22
CA ILE A 654 7.48 -3.17 29.45
C ILE A 654 6.30 -3.27 28.50
N VAL A 655 6.58 -3.49 27.21
CA VAL A 655 5.56 -3.66 26.17
C VAL A 655 5.62 -5.08 25.61
N GLY A 656 4.51 -5.80 25.65
CA GLY A 656 4.47 -7.20 25.25
C GLY A 656 3.05 -7.79 25.26
N SER A 657 2.97 -9.11 25.17
CA SER A 657 1.73 -9.86 25.28
C SER A 657 1.90 -11.20 26.02
N ASN A 658 0.86 -11.60 26.75
CA ASN A 658 0.76 -12.93 27.35
C ASN A 658 -0.09 -13.85 26.46
N ASN A 659 0.58 -14.68 25.66
CA ASN A 659 -0.07 -15.63 24.75
C ASN A 659 -0.19 -17.04 25.38
N SER A 660 -0.06 -17.12 26.71
CA SER A 660 -0.20 -18.38 27.46
C SER A 660 -1.66 -18.70 27.70
N THR A 661 -1.98 -19.98 27.90
CA THR A 661 -3.35 -20.42 28.27
C THR A 661 -3.71 -20.03 29.72
N THR A 662 -2.72 -19.66 30.53
CA THR A 662 -2.84 -19.25 31.93
C THR A 662 -2.29 -17.84 32.17
N PRO A 663 -2.60 -17.19 33.31
CA PRO A 663 -1.97 -15.92 33.67
C PRO A 663 -0.44 -16.06 33.79
N LEU A 664 0.28 -15.17 33.10
CA LEU A 664 1.74 -15.08 33.13
C LEU A 664 2.16 -14.38 34.42
N LYS A 665 3.12 -14.97 35.12
CA LYS A 665 3.75 -14.35 36.28
C LYS A 665 5.18 -13.96 35.92
N MET A 666 5.54 -12.73 36.20
CA MET A 666 6.90 -12.23 35.99
C MET A 666 7.41 -11.59 37.28
N LYS A 667 8.70 -11.80 37.56
CA LYS A 667 9.43 -11.06 38.58
C LYS A 667 10.21 -9.96 37.88
N ILE A 668 10.02 -8.73 38.32
CA ILE A 668 10.70 -7.54 37.82
C ILE A 668 11.59 -7.03 38.94
N ILE A 669 12.88 -6.90 38.67
CA ILE A 669 13.87 -6.41 39.63
C ILE A 669 14.43 -5.10 39.09
N ILE A 670 14.29 -4.02 39.86
CA ILE A 670 14.85 -2.71 39.51
C ILE A 670 15.73 -2.25 40.68
N ASP A 671 17.01 -2.02 40.44
CA ASP A 671 18.00 -1.68 41.49
C ASP A 671 17.96 -2.65 42.68
N GLY A 672 17.81 -3.96 42.41
CA GLY A 672 17.69 -5.01 43.44
C GLY A 672 16.35 -5.04 44.19
N LYS A 673 15.38 -4.18 43.85
CA LYS A 673 14.03 -4.22 44.41
C LYS A 673 13.14 -5.09 43.55
N GLU A 674 12.65 -6.18 44.14
CA GLU A 674 11.80 -7.14 43.45
C GLU A 674 10.31 -6.76 43.52
N GLN A 675 9.62 -6.95 42.41
CA GLN A 675 8.17 -6.87 42.29
C GLN A 675 7.66 -8.01 41.43
N ILE A 676 6.72 -8.79 41.95
CA ILE A 676 6.03 -9.83 41.16
C ILE A 676 4.76 -9.23 40.58
N ILE A 677 4.59 -9.37 39.27
CA ILE A 677 3.37 -9.01 38.56
C ILE A 677 2.68 -10.24 37.98
N THR A 678 1.36 -10.18 37.89
CA THR A 678 0.54 -11.19 37.22
C THR A 678 -0.18 -10.53 36.07
N ILE A 679 0.05 -11.04 34.86
CA ILE A 679 -0.56 -10.57 33.62
C ILE A 679 -1.62 -11.58 33.26
N SER A 680 -2.87 -11.14 33.20
CA SER A 680 -3.98 -11.98 32.74
C SER A 680 -3.66 -12.59 31.37
N LYS A 681 -4.20 -13.78 31.10
CA LYS A 681 -4.11 -14.33 29.74
C LYS A 681 -4.72 -13.33 28.77
N ASN A 682 -4.15 -13.23 27.57
CA ASN A 682 -4.94 -12.70 26.47
C ASN A 682 -6.15 -13.61 26.30
N THR A 683 -7.32 -13.00 26.10
CA THR A 683 -8.58 -13.75 25.97
C THR A 683 -8.64 -14.59 24.69
N GLU A 684 -7.59 -14.56 23.86
CA GLU A 684 -7.61 -15.07 22.50
C GLU A 684 -6.29 -15.73 22.11
N GLU A 685 -6.38 -16.96 21.60
CA GLU A 685 -5.31 -17.57 20.84
C GLU A 685 -5.24 -16.89 19.47
N SER A 686 -4.28 -15.99 19.30
CA SER A 686 -4.01 -15.44 17.97
C SER A 686 -2.51 -15.16 17.82
N ASP A 687 -1.95 -15.54 16.67
CA ASP A 687 -0.56 -15.22 16.29
C ASP A 687 -0.30 -13.70 16.15
N LEU A 688 -1.35 -12.87 16.15
CA LEU A 688 -1.26 -11.42 15.97
C LEU A 688 -0.40 -10.78 17.04
N ILE A 689 0.35 -9.76 16.64
CA ILE A 689 1.01 -8.87 17.57
C ILE A 689 -0.11 -8.16 18.33
N GLN A 690 -0.05 -8.15 19.66
CA GLN A 690 -0.87 -7.28 20.49
C GLN A 690 0.11 -6.50 21.35
N SER A 691 0.05 -5.17 21.29
CA SER A 691 0.90 -4.30 22.10
C SER A 691 0.16 -3.86 23.35
N GLN A 692 0.57 -4.37 24.50
CA GLN A 692 0.07 -3.94 25.81
C GLN A 692 1.23 -3.46 26.68
N VAL A 693 1.01 -2.37 27.44
CA VAL A 693 1.88 -2.02 28.56
C VAL A 693 1.63 -3.02 29.69
N LEU A 694 2.58 -3.92 29.90
CA LEU A 694 2.51 -5.01 30.88
C LEU A 694 2.94 -4.56 32.27
N PHE A 695 3.83 -3.56 32.31
CA PHE A 695 4.38 -2.99 33.52
C PHE A 695 4.74 -1.53 33.26
N GLU A 696 4.55 -0.69 34.27
CA GLU A 696 4.95 0.71 34.25
C GLU A 696 5.46 1.14 35.62
N VAL A 697 6.60 1.84 35.61
CA VAL A 697 7.11 2.59 36.74
C VAL A 697 7.45 4.01 36.29
N THR A 698 7.04 4.99 37.08
CA THR A 698 7.29 6.42 36.83
C THR A 698 7.97 7.05 38.03
N LYS A 699 8.57 8.24 37.83
CA LYS A 699 9.20 9.04 38.88
C LYS A 699 10.42 8.39 39.54
N LEU A 700 11.17 7.60 38.78
CA LEU A 700 12.50 7.14 39.19
C LEU A 700 13.47 8.33 39.21
N THR A 701 14.53 8.21 40.01
CA THR A 701 15.64 9.15 40.02
C THR A 701 16.37 9.10 38.67
N ASN A 702 16.71 10.24 38.07
CA ASN A 702 17.42 10.24 36.77
C ASN A 702 18.89 9.77 36.92
N LYS A 703 19.10 8.45 37.01
CA LYS A 703 20.38 7.76 37.07
C LYS A 703 20.29 6.47 36.24
N ILE A 704 21.38 5.71 36.17
CA ILE A 704 21.36 4.35 35.61
C ILE A 704 20.65 3.41 36.61
N HIS A 705 19.74 2.61 36.09
CA HIS A 705 18.98 1.59 36.77
C HIS A 705 19.24 0.23 36.13
N GLY A 706 19.58 -0.76 36.95
CA GLY A 706 19.68 -2.15 36.50
C GLY A 706 18.29 -2.79 36.52
N VAL A 707 17.93 -3.49 35.43
CA VAL A 707 16.64 -4.15 35.27
C VAL A 707 16.83 -5.61 34.89
N GLU A 708 16.14 -6.48 35.62
CA GLU A 708 15.99 -7.90 35.29
C GLU A 708 14.50 -8.25 35.25
N VAL A 709 14.08 -8.95 34.21
CA VAL A 709 12.71 -9.45 34.05
C VAL A 709 12.77 -10.97 33.90
N GLU A 710 12.26 -11.70 34.89
CA GLU A 710 12.25 -13.16 34.94
C GLU A 710 10.83 -13.71 34.76
N VAL A 711 10.67 -14.66 33.86
CA VAL A 711 9.41 -15.41 33.67
C VAL A 711 9.32 -16.54 34.70
N ILE A 712 8.44 -16.40 35.70
CA ILE A 712 8.34 -17.37 36.80
C ILE A 712 7.19 -18.38 36.64
N SER A 713 6.32 -18.24 35.65
CA SER A 713 5.24 -19.21 35.35
C SER A 713 5.72 -20.38 34.47
N LYS A 714 5.25 -21.61 34.76
CA LYS A 714 5.61 -22.85 34.05
C LYS A 714 5.03 -22.94 32.64
N ASP A 715 3.72 -22.77 32.50
CA ASP A 715 3.01 -22.80 31.22
C ASP A 715 3.02 -21.39 30.61
N THR A 716 4.15 -21.00 30.05
CA THR A 716 4.38 -19.64 29.52
C THR A 716 4.48 -19.61 28.00
N ASN A 717 4.04 -18.49 27.43
CA ASN A 717 4.21 -18.06 26.05
C ASN A 717 4.24 -16.52 26.08
N PHE A 718 5.32 -15.99 26.63
CA PHE A 718 5.53 -14.56 26.78
C PHE A 718 6.16 -13.99 25.51
N ARG A 719 5.53 -12.99 24.91
CA ARG A 719 6.09 -12.21 23.80
C ARG A 719 6.48 -10.82 24.29
N LEU A 720 7.77 -10.51 24.26
CA LEU A 720 8.30 -9.18 24.49
C LEU A 720 8.36 -8.43 23.15
N LEU A 721 7.75 -7.24 23.08
CA LEU A 721 7.86 -6.36 21.92
C LEU A 721 8.98 -5.34 22.11
N GLY A 722 9.21 -4.91 23.34
CA GLY A 722 10.28 -3.98 23.69
C GLY A 722 9.99 -3.24 24.99
N ILE A 723 10.70 -2.13 25.19
CA ILE A 723 10.50 -1.26 26.36
C ILE A 723 10.33 0.19 25.93
N LYS A 724 9.66 0.99 26.76
CA LYS A 724 9.61 2.44 26.61
C LYS A 724 10.31 3.10 27.80
N ILE A 725 11.14 4.10 27.52
CA ILE A 725 11.78 4.95 28.53
C ILE A 725 11.55 6.42 28.19
N ASN A 726 11.90 7.36 29.07
CA ASN A 726 11.84 8.81 28.75
C ASN A 726 12.71 9.16 27.53
N GLN A 727 12.30 10.21 26.80
CA GLN A 727 12.87 10.60 25.50
C GLN A 727 14.37 10.92 25.53
N ASP A 728 14.85 11.52 26.61
CA ASP A 728 16.25 11.84 26.90
C ASP A 728 17.02 10.69 27.56
N GLY A 729 16.36 9.55 27.77
CA GLY A 729 16.96 8.37 28.37
C GLY A 729 17.70 7.48 27.38
N ARG A 730 18.57 6.63 27.92
CA ARG A 730 19.35 5.65 27.16
C ARG A 730 19.27 4.27 27.79
N VAL A 731 19.17 3.23 26.96
CA VAL A 731 19.28 1.82 27.38
C VAL A 731 20.68 1.33 27.04
N TYR A 732 21.27 0.53 27.92
CA TYR A 732 22.59 -0.06 27.82
C TYR A 732 22.49 -1.57 27.97
N HIS A 733 23.38 -2.29 27.30
CA HIS A 733 23.59 -3.69 27.62
C HIS A 733 24.34 -3.82 28.94
N ILE A 734 24.03 -4.82 29.76
CA ILE A 734 24.71 -5.10 31.05
C ILE A 734 26.22 -5.39 30.95
N HIS A 735 26.74 -5.49 29.73
CA HIS A 735 28.15 -5.77 29.43
C HIS A 735 28.75 -4.68 28.53
N GLU A 736 28.05 -3.56 28.39
CA GLU A 736 28.54 -2.41 27.64
C GLU A 736 29.65 -1.72 28.42
N VAL A 737 30.76 -1.43 27.73
CA VAL A 737 31.88 -0.63 28.25
C VAL A 737 32.14 0.58 27.37
N GLU A 738 32.74 1.62 27.94
CA GLU A 738 33.04 2.86 27.22
C GLU A 738 34.41 2.85 26.53
N LYS A 739 35.33 1.99 26.98
CA LYS A 739 36.73 1.98 26.55
C LYS A 739 37.20 0.58 26.18
N PHE A 740 38.15 0.51 25.25
CA PHE A 740 38.73 -0.74 24.79
C PHE A 740 39.53 -1.48 25.88
N GLU A 741 40.07 -0.76 26.87
CA GLU A 741 40.80 -1.36 28.00
C GLU A 741 39.90 -2.26 28.84
N ASP A 742 38.63 -1.86 29.00
CA ASP A 742 37.67 -2.50 29.90
C ASP A 742 37.01 -3.73 29.27
N LEU A 743 37.28 -4.00 27.98
CA LEU A 743 36.78 -5.16 27.26
C LEU A 743 37.43 -6.45 27.75
N GLU A 744 36.57 -7.44 28.00
CA GLU A 744 36.87 -8.84 28.24
C GLU A 744 35.93 -9.66 27.33
N VAL A 745 36.22 -10.94 27.11
CA VAL A 745 35.35 -11.82 26.32
C VAL A 745 33.89 -11.74 26.82
N GLY A 746 32.96 -11.41 25.90
CA GLY A 746 31.54 -11.17 26.18
C GLY A 746 31.15 -9.72 26.44
N LYS A 747 32.09 -8.88 26.88
CA LYS A 747 31.87 -7.43 26.95
C LYS A 747 31.82 -6.82 25.56
N ARG A 748 31.11 -5.69 25.47
CA ARG A 748 30.81 -5.05 24.20
C ARG A 748 30.97 -3.55 24.26
N ILE A 749 31.32 -2.96 23.12
CA ILE A 749 31.46 -1.51 22.97
C ILE A 749 30.51 -1.02 21.87
N ARG A 750 29.79 0.05 22.15
CA ARG A 750 28.81 0.61 21.21
C ARG A 750 29.48 1.51 20.19
N TYR A 751 29.21 1.26 18.92
CA TYR A 751 29.69 2.07 17.81
C TYR A 751 28.53 2.49 16.91
N HIS A 752 28.75 3.57 16.17
CA HIS A 752 27.85 4.07 15.14
C HIS A 752 28.44 3.76 13.76
N TYR A 753 27.59 3.33 12.84
CA TYR A 753 27.95 3.13 11.44
C TYR A 753 27.01 3.88 10.53
N GLU A 754 27.60 4.68 9.63
CA GLU A 754 26.89 5.42 8.60
C GLU A 754 27.51 5.14 7.24
N ALA A 755 26.69 4.74 6.26
CA ALA A 755 27.16 4.48 4.90
C ALA A 755 26.14 4.90 3.83
N PRO A 756 26.62 5.42 2.68
CA PRO A 756 25.81 5.46 1.46
C PRO A 756 25.46 4.05 0.94
N PRO A 757 24.49 3.93 0.03
CA PRO A 757 24.12 2.66 -0.59
C PRO A 757 25.30 1.91 -1.18
N GLY A 758 25.47 0.65 -0.80
CA GLY A 758 26.41 -0.27 -1.44
C GLY A 758 27.88 0.16 -1.37
N VAL A 759 28.23 1.04 -0.42
CA VAL A 759 29.59 1.55 -0.17
C VAL A 759 29.96 1.27 1.27
N VAL A 760 31.23 0.95 1.55
CA VAL A 760 31.73 0.86 2.93
C VAL A 760 31.75 2.26 3.57
N GLY A 761 31.02 2.39 4.67
CA GLY A 761 30.83 3.63 5.41
C GLY A 761 31.91 3.94 6.43
N ASN A 762 31.55 4.84 7.33
CA ASN A 762 32.41 5.31 8.42
C ASN A 762 31.93 4.74 9.76
N PHE A 763 32.91 4.49 10.62
CA PHE A 763 32.68 4.12 12.01
C PHE A 763 33.00 5.33 12.88
N SER A 764 32.12 5.61 13.85
CA SER A 764 32.37 6.60 14.89
C SER A 764 31.94 6.06 16.23
N LYS A 765 32.52 6.58 17.31
CA LYS A 765 32.02 6.29 18.65
C LYS A 765 30.58 6.77 18.75
N SER A 766 29.71 5.99 19.40
CA SER A 766 28.35 6.47 19.68
C SER A 766 28.44 7.53 20.77
N GLU A 767 28.39 8.80 20.38
CA GLU A 767 28.45 9.96 21.27
C GLU A 767 27.07 10.52 21.65
N VAL A 768 25.99 10.01 21.03
CA VAL A 768 24.67 10.63 21.08
C VAL A 768 23.62 9.65 21.61
N ASP A 769 23.00 9.99 22.75
CA ASP A 769 21.93 9.19 23.37
C ASP A 769 20.64 9.08 22.48
N THR A 770 20.62 9.72 21.30
CA THR A 770 19.46 9.83 20.42
C THR A 770 19.50 8.95 19.17
N THR A 771 20.62 8.28 18.85
CA THR A 771 20.69 7.41 17.66
C THR A 771 19.96 6.09 17.89
N SER A 772 19.29 5.59 16.84
CA SER A 772 18.63 4.29 16.84
C SER A 772 19.63 3.19 16.52
N PHE A 773 19.41 1.98 17.03
CA PHE A 773 20.19 0.82 16.59
C PHE A 773 19.88 0.48 15.13
N LEU A 774 20.89 0.00 14.40
CA LEU A 774 20.72 -0.54 13.05
C LEU A 774 19.76 -1.74 13.08
N SER A 775 18.95 -1.89 12.03
CA SER A 775 18.09 -3.07 11.89
C SER A 775 18.90 -4.37 11.96
N ILE A 776 18.36 -5.39 12.63
CA ILE A 776 18.97 -6.73 12.64
C ILE A 776 18.97 -7.39 11.25
N THR A 777 18.13 -6.88 10.34
CA THR A 777 18.13 -7.27 8.92
C THR A 777 19.10 -6.45 8.05
N GLY A 778 19.82 -5.49 8.63
CA GLY A 778 20.66 -4.53 7.92
C GLY A 778 19.86 -3.50 7.12
N SER A 779 20.54 -2.43 6.68
CA SER A 779 20.00 -1.40 5.79
C SER A 779 20.93 -1.17 4.62
N LYS A 780 20.38 -0.73 3.48
CA LYS A 780 21.12 -0.32 2.28
C LYS A 780 21.93 0.95 2.58
N GLU A 781 21.27 1.91 3.24
CA GLU A 781 21.83 3.14 3.80
C GLU A 781 21.76 3.05 5.33
N PRO A 782 22.69 2.33 5.98
CA PRO A 782 22.72 2.28 7.43
C PRO A 782 23.13 3.64 7.99
N ASN A 783 22.44 4.07 9.04
CA ASN A 783 22.79 5.17 9.92
C ASN A 783 22.25 4.80 11.31
N GLY A 784 23.12 4.31 12.18
CA GLY A 784 22.68 3.84 13.49
C GLY A 784 23.74 3.10 14.27
N ASP A 785 23.35 2.76 15.50
CA ASP A 785 24.22 2.13 16.48
C ASP A 785 24.20 0.60 16.37
N PHE A 786 25.30 -0.02 16.78
CA PHE A 786 25.44 -1.47 16.94
C PHE A 786 26.51 -1.75 17.99
N TYR A 787 26.73 -3.03 18.31
CA TYR A 787 27.78 -3.42 19.24
C TYR A 787 28.89 -4.19 18.54
N PHE A 788 30.13 -3.88 18.89
CA PHE A 788 31.24 -4.82 18.78
C PHE A 788 31.33 -5.63 20.07
N ILE A 789 31.25 -6.96 19.98
CA ILE A 789 31.37 -7.90 21.09
C ILE A 789 32.76 -8.50 21.04
N MET A 790 33.49 -8.46 22.16
CA MET A 790 34.79 -9.13 22.26
C MET A 790 34.59 -10.64 22.36
N VAL A 791 35.24 -11.38 21.47
CA VAL A 791 35.08 -12.85 21.35
C VAL A 791 36.34 -13.62 21.68
N ASP A 792 37.51 -12.97 21.64
CA ASP A 792 38.80 -13.64 21.85
C ASP A 792 39.89 -12.64 22.23
N GLU A 793 40.95 -13.15 22.86
CA GLU A 793 42.18 -12.43 23.17
C GLU A 793 43.38 -13.37 23.06
N LEU A 794 44.26 -13.12 22.08
CA LEU A 794 45.48 -13.90 21.86
C LEU A 794 46.66 -12.93 21.75
N ASP A 795 47.74 -13.19 22.50
CA ASP A 795 48.95 -12.36 22.49
C ASP A 795 48.70 -10.84 22.72
N ASN A 796 47.72 -10.51 23.56
CA ASN A 796 47.19 -9.15 23.83
C ASN A 796 46.47 -8.48 22.64
N GLU A 797 46.19 -9.21 21.56
CA GLU A 797 45.31 -8.74 20.48
C GLU A 797 43.86 -9.16 20.80
N LYS A 798 42.98 -8.17 20.97
CA LYS A 798 41.55 -8.42 21.22
C LYS A 798 40.82 -8.52 19.89
N LYS A 799 40.00 -9.56 19.71
CA LYS A 799 39.11 -9.71 18.56
C LYS A 799 37.69 -9.34 18.94
N LEU A 800 37.07 -8.48 18.13
CA LEU A 800 35.68 -8.09 18.31
C LEU A 800 34.88 -8.27 17.02
N ILE A 801 33.65 -8.74 17.16
CA ILE A 801 32.73 -8.98 16.05
C ILE A 801 31.49 -8.12 16.22
N ALA A 802 31.02 -7.50 15.14
CA ALA A 802 29.75 -6.80 15.18
C ALA A 802 28.59 -7.77 15.48
N ASP A 803 27.70 -7.37 16.39
CA ASP A 803 26.58 -8.19 16.85
C ASP A 803 25.55 -8.51 15.75
N ARG A 804 25.60 -7.78 14.64
CA ARG A 804 24.68 -7.88 13.47
C ARG A 804 25.41 -7.61 12.15
N ASN A 805 24.71 -7.82 11.03
CA ASN A 805 25.14 -7.21 9.76
C ASN A 805 24.89 -5.70 9.83
N ILE A 806 25.94 -4.90 9.68
CA ILE A 806 25.84 -3.43 9.77
C ILE A 806 25.39 -2.79 8.45
N GLN A 807 25.46 -3.53 7.34
CA GLN A 807 24.98 -3.08 6.02
C GLN A 807 24.52 -4.27 5.18
N ASN A 808 23.47 -4.11 4.38
CA ASN A 808 23.11 -5.02 3.29
C ASN A 808 23.16 -4.26 1.94
N TYR A 809 22.87 -4.93 0.81
CA TYR A 809 23.09 -4.36 -0.54
C TYR A 809 24.54 -3.94 -0.83
N ILE A 810 25.51 -4.56 -0.16
CA ILE A 810 26.93 -4.31 -0.37
C ILE A 810 27.57 -5.50 -1.10
N SER A 811 28.34 -5.22 -2.16
CA SER A 811 28.96 -6.23 -3.00
C SER A 811 30.32 -6.66 -2.44
N TRP A 812 30.74 -7.87 -2.81
CA TRP A 812 32.06 -8.38 -2.43
C TRP A 812 33.18 -7.52 -3.06
N GLU A 813 32.97 -7.01 -4.28
CA GLU A 813 33.92 -6.11 -4.95
C GLU A 813 34.14 -4.81 -4.18
N GLU A 814 33.07 -4.20 -3.66
CA GLU A 814 33.20 -2.99 -2.85
C GLU A 814 33.95 -3.27 -1.55
N LEU A 815 33.65 -4.38 -0.87
CA LEU A 815 34.38 -4.79 0.34
C LEU A 815 35.87 -5.02 0.02
N SER A 816 36.16 -5.62 -1.13
CA SER A 816 37.53 -5.91 -1.58
C SER A 816 38.31 -4.65 -1.90
N LYS A 817 37.68 -3.69 -2.60
CA LYS A 817 38.25 -2.37 -2.89
C LYS A 817 38.62 -1.61 -1.61
N ASN A 818 37.90 -1.86 -0.54
CA ASN A 818 38.16 -1.30 0.79
C ASN A 818 39.10 -2.16 1.65
N GLY A 819 39.71 -3.21 1.11
CA GLY A 819 40.69 -4.05 1.81
C GLY A 819 40.10 -4.95 2.90
N LEU A 820 38.78 -5.20 2.87
CA LEU A 820 38.10 -5.96 3.93
C LEU A 820 38.07 -7.47 3.68
N THR A 821 38.42 -7.91 2.47
CA THR A 821 38.35 -9.31 2.03
C THR A 821 39.73 -10.00 2.02
N VAL A 822 40.70 -9.45 2.75
CA VAL A 822 42.07 -9.99 2.90
C VAL A 822 42.45 -10.10 4.38
N LEU A 823 43.26 -11.10 4.74
CA LEU A 823 43.66 -11.32 6.15
C LEU A 823 44.39 -10.14 6.76
N SER A 824 45.16 -9.40 5.94
CA SER A 824 45.84 -8.17 6.36
C SER A 824 44.89 -7.02 6.68
N GLY A 825 43.60 -7.13 6.32
CA GLY A 825 42.54 -6.16 6.58
C GLY A 825 42.80 -4.73 6.12
N ARG A 826 41.90 -3.84 6.53
CA ARG A 826 42.02 -2.39 6.41
C ARG A 826 42.39 -1.78 7.76
N LYS A 827 43.53 -1.11 7.82
CA LYS A 827 43.90 -0.29 8.97
C LYS A 827 42.93 0.90 9.08
N SER A 828 42.23 0.98 10.20
CA SER A 828 41.23 2.02 10.50
C SER A 828 41.54 2.68 11.84
N PHE A 829 40.98 3.86 12.12
CA PHE A 829 41.26 4.62 13.34
C PHE A 829 39.99 4.79 14.17
N PHE A 830 39.98 4.19 15.38
CA PHE A 830 38.84 4.10 16.29
C PHE A 830 39.32 4.59 17.67
N ASP A 831 38.65 5.58 18.27
CA ASP A 831 38.98 6.14 19.60
C ASP A 831 40.49 6.31 19.86
N GLU A 832 41.14 7.09 18.98
CA GLU A 832 42.58 7.40 19.07
C GLU A 832 43.53 6.20 18.86
N ARG A 833 43.02 5.06 18.39
CA ARG A 833 43.78 3.82 18.18
C ARG A 833 43.62 3.28 16.76
N PHE A 834 44.66 2.59 16.30
CA PHE A 834 44.56 1.85 15.06
C PHE A 834 43.95 0.47 15.31
N VAL A 835 43.03 0.09 14.45
CA VAL A 835 42.39 -1.23 14.47
C VAL A 835 42.49 -1.86 13.09
N LEU A 836 42.53 -3.18 13.03
CA LEU A 836 42.46 -3.92 11.78
C LEU A 836 41.02 -4.36 11.50
N LEU A 837 40.42 -3.83 10.44
CA LEU A 837 39.04 -4.12 10.04
C LEU A 837 39.01 -5.11 8.87
N ARG A 838 38.29 -6.23 8.99
CA ARG A 838 38.09 -7.20 7.91
C ARG A 838 36.81 -8.03 8.06
N LEU A 839 36.54 -8.91 7.09
CA LEU A 839 35.56 -9.98 7.22
C LEU A 839 36.13 -11.17 8.03
N MET A 840 35.24 -11.95 8.65
CA MET A 840 35.60 -13.21 9.30
C MET A 840 35.87 -14.30 8.28
N THR A 841 36.82 -15.19 8.56
CA THR A 841 36.95 -16.46 7.82
C THR A 841 35.73 -17.34 8.08
N GLY A 842 35.27 -18.08 7.07
CA GLY A 842 34.09 -18.94 7.22
C GLY A 842 34.16 -20.26 6.46
N GLY A 843 35.34 -20.68 6.01
CA GLY A 843 35.52 -21.92 5.27
C GLY A 843 34.86 -21.97 3.89
N SER A 844 35.37 -22.84 3.03
CA SER A 844 34.95 -22.88 1.61
C SER A 844 33.77 -23.82 1.32
N ASP A 845 33.43 -24.71 2.24
CA ASP A 845 32.26 -25.59 2.22
C ASP A 845 31.84 -26.01 3.65
N GLU A 846 30.74 -26.75 3.78
CA GLU A 846 30.15 -27.15 5.07
C GLU A 846 31.05 -28.08 5.92
N THR A 847 32.09 -28.67 5.34
CA THR A 847 33.01 -29.56 6.08
C THR A 847 34.19 -28.81 6.69
N ASP A 848 34.44 -27.58 6.23
CA ASP A 848 35.46 -26.70 6.74
C ASP A 848 34.94 -25.93 7.96
N THR A 849 35.14 -26.52 9.13
CA THR A 849 34.68 -25.98 10.43
C THR A 849 35.79 -25.33 11.25
N ASP A 850 37.04 -25.35 10.79
CA ASP A 850 38.18 -24.70 11.47
C ASP A 850 38.33 -23.25 10.99
N ASN A 851 37.37 -22.42 11.38
CA ASN A 851 37.33 -21.02 10.97
C ASN A 851 36.66 -20.13 12.03
N GLU A 852 36.90 -18.82 11.94
CA GLU A 852 36.35 -17.82 12.88
C GLU A 852 34.83 -17.81 12.97
N TRP A 853 34.12 -18.05 11.86
CA TRP A 853 32.66 -18.13 11.90
C TRP A 853 32.19 -19.29 12.77
N ASP A 854 32.72 -20.49 12.56
CA ASP A 854 32.31 -21.67 13.34
C ASP A 854 32.77 -21.59 14.80
N ASN A 855 33.92 -20.96 15.06
CA ASN A 855 34.46 -20.78 16.41
C ASN A 855 33.66 -19.77 17.25
N TYR A 856 33.25 -18.63 16.67
CA TYR A 856 32.64 -17.54 17.43
C TYR A 856 31.15 -17.32 17.17
N LEU A 857 30.63 -17.82 16.05
CA LEU A 857 29.23 -17.70 15.68
C LEU A 857 28.53 -19.06 15.65
N GLY A 858 29.20 -20.14 15.22
CA GLY A 858 28.65 -21.48 14.91
C GLY A 858 28.15 -22.33 16.08
N VAL A 859 27.61 -23.54 15.79
CA VAL A 859 27.01 -24.48 16.78
C VAL A 859 28.00 -24.84 17.88
N ASN A 860 29.28 -24.89 17.51
CA ASN A 860 30.36 -25.32 18.37
C ASN A 860 30.86 -24.20 19.30
N ASN A 861 30.22 -23.04 19.29
CA ASN A 861 30.56 -21.93 20.18
C ASN A 861 30.22 -22.28 21.64
N THR A 862 31.24 -22.68 22.38
CA THR A 862 31.16 -23.01 23.81
C THR A 862 31.32 -21.79 24.72
N ILE A 863 31.66 -20.62 24.16
CA ILE A 863 32.02 -19.42 24.92
C ILE A 863 30.78 -18.77 25.54
N PHE A 864 29.66 -18.74 24.81
CA PHE A 864 28.48 -17.94 25.20
C PHE A 864 27.24 -18.76 25.60
N GLY A 865 27.27 -20.10 25.53
CA GLY A 865 26.17 -20.96 25.99
C GLY A 865 24.83 -20.76 25.24
N GLU A 866 23.69 -20.92 25.93
CA GLU A 866 22.33 -20.72 25.37
C GLU A 866 21.90 -19.23 25.24
N ILE A 867 22.84 -18.27 25.24
CA ILE A 867 22.56 -16.82 25.24
C ILE A 867 22.41 -16.31 23.78
N ASP A 868 21.28 -15.64 23.45
CA ASP A 868 21.06 -15.02 22.12
C ASP A 868 21.80 -13.68 22.00
N ILE A 869 23.12 -13.73 21.84
CA ILE A 869 23.97 -12.53 21.70
C ILE A 869 24.07 -12.00 20.27
N TRP A 870 23.78 -12.84 19.27
CA TRP A 870 23.99 -12.52 17.86
C TRP A 870 22.66 -12.08 17.24
N ASN A 871 22.53 -10.77 17.02
CA ASN A 871 21.37 -10.13 16.40
C ASN A 871 21.29 -10.47 14.91
N ALA A 872 20.85 -11.70 14.63
CA ALA A 872 20.74 -12.27 13.29
C ALA A 872 19.39 -11.95 12.63
N GLY A 873 19.46 -11.60 11.34
CA GLY A 873 18.30 -11.42 10.47
C GLY A 873 17.95 -12.70 9.71
N ARG A 874 16.67 -13.08 9.67
CA ARG A 874 16.22 -14.24 8.89
C ARG A 874 16.49 -14.04 7.39
N GLY A 875 17.19 -15.00 6.79
CA GLY A 875 17.46 -15.05 5.34
C GLY A 875 18.61 -14.15 4.86
N ILE A 876 19.34 -13.48 5.75
CA ILE A 876 20.41 -12.55 5.35
C ILE A 876 21.77 -13.19 5.58
N GLY A 877 22.49 -13.41 4.48
CA GLY A 877 23.84 -13.92 4.52
C GLY A 877 24.86 -12.82 4.73
N THR A 878 25.94 -13.12 5.42
CA THR A 878 27.11 -12.28 5.63
C THR A 878 28.24 -12.75 4.72
N TRP A 879 28.89 -11.84 4.00
CA TRP A 879 30.10 -12.15 3.26
C TRP A 879 31.20 -12.65 4.19
N ILE A 880 31.88 -13.72 3.80
CA ILE A 880 33.01 -14.28 4.55
C ILE A 880 34.31 -14.15 3.77
N LEU A 881 35.41 -14.17 4.49
CA LEU A 881 36.77 -14.06 3.99
C LEU A 881 37.27 -15.43 3.52
N GLU A 882 36.82 -15.88 2.35
CA GLU A 882 37.31 -17.10 1.72
C GLU A 882 37.22 -17.01 0.18
N HIS A 883 38.19 -17.59 -0.54
CA HIS A 883 38.19 -17.59 -1.99
C HIS A 883 37.65 -18.92 -2.54
N TYR A 884 36.52 -18.86 -3.27
CA TYR A 884 36.00 -20.04 -3.95
C TYR A 884 36.84 -20.37 -5.19
N SER A 885 37.80 -21.28 -5.04
CA SER A 885 38.83 -21.60 -6.04
C SER A 885 38.30 -22.04 -7.41
N ARG A 886 37.07 -22.58 -7.48
CA ARG A 886 36.50 -23.12 -8.73
C ARG A 886 35.83 -22.06 -9.63
N ASN A 887 35.55 -20.85 -9.14
CA ASN A 887 34.93 -19.80 -9.95
C ASN A 887 35.30 -18.40 -9.44
N ILE A 888 36.04 -17.65 -10.26
CA ILE A 888 36.57 -16.32 -9.92
C ILE A 888 35.49 -15.24 -9.73
N ASN A 889 34.27 -15.46 -10.21
CA ASN A 889 33.19 -14.47 -10.22
C ASN A 889 32.23 -14.58 -9.02
N ILE A 890 32.41 -15.59 -8.17
CA ILE A 890 31.55 -15.82 -7.01
C ILE A 890 32.36 -15.71 -5.72
N ALA A 891 31.68 -15.31 -4.65
CA ALA A 891 32.22 -15.29 -3.30
C ALA A 891 31.26 -16.04 -2.36
N PRO A 892 31.78 -16.65 -1.29
CA PRO A 892 30.96 -17.35 -0.32
C PRO A 892 30.35 -16.39 0.71
N ARG A 893 29.17 -16.76 1.21
CA ARG A 893 28.48 -16.12 2.33
C ARG A 893 27.90 -17.17 3.27
N ARG A 894 27.75 -16.81 4.54
CA ARG A 894 27.09 -17.64 5.58
C ARG A 894 25.88 -16.94 6.15
N THR A 895 24.84 -17.71 6.48
CA THR A 895 23.59 -17.18 7.06
C THR A 895 23.38 -17.77 8.44
N LEU A 896 23.05 -16.93 9.42
CA LEU A 896 22.59 -17.39 10.74
C LEU A 896 21.10 -17.74 10.62
N VAL A 897 20.73 -19.00 10.92
CA VAL A 897 19.32 -19.46 10.99
C VAL A 897 18.94 -19.62 12.48
N GLU A 898 17.64 -19.56 12.79
CA GLU A 898 17.14 -19.52 14.16
C GLU A 898 17.57 -20.73 15.01
N GLY A 899 17.65 -20.53 16.34
CA GLY A 899 17.89 -21.61 17.30
C GLY A 899 19.32 -22.15 17.29
N ALA A 900 20.28 -21.39 16.76
CA ALA A 900 21.64 -21.87 16.55
C ALA A 900 21.68 -23.12 15.64
N GLU A 901 20.70 -23.29 14.75
CA GLU A 901 20.84 -24.17 13.59
C GLU A 901 21.57 -23.37 12.51
N PHE A 902 22.77 -23.78 12.15
CA PHE A 902 23.63 -23.07 11.20
C PHE A 902 23.52 -23.78 9.85
N VAL A 903 23.30 -23.04 8.76
CA VAL A 903 23.02 -23.65 7.46
C VAL A 903 23.73 -22.97 6.28
N VAL A 904 24.36 -23.86 5.49
CA VAL A 904 24.81 -23.83 4.08
C VAL A 904 25.65 -22.65 3.62
N SER A 905 26.94 -22.92 3.36
CA SER A 905 27.79 -22.07 2.52
C SER A 905 27.07 -21.79 1.20
N SER A 906 26.70 -20.53 0.97
CA SER A 906 26.00 -20.13 -0.26
C SER A 906 26.94 -19.30 -1.12
N LEU A 907 26.90 -19.50 -2.43
CA LEU A 907 27.70 -18.76 -3.39
C LEU A 907 26.86 -17.62 -3.98
N SER A 908 27.48 -16.46 -4.19
CA SER A 908 26.83 -15.33 -4.83
C SER A 908 27.82 -14.57 -5.71
N TYR A 909 27.33 -13.99 -6.81
CA TYR A 909 28.17 -13.22 -7.70
C TYR A 909 28.76 -12.01 -6.98
N LYS A 910 30.05 -11.74 -7.23
CA LYS A 910 30.82 -10.70 -6.52
C LYS A 910 30.27 -9.29 -6.69
N HIS A 911 29.59 -9.01 -7.81
CA HIS A 911 28.96 -7.73 -8.13
C HIS A 911 27.52 -7.58 -7.61
N ASN A 912 26.93 -8.61 -6.98
CA ASN A 912 25.53 -8.57 -6.56
C ASN A 912 25.31 -7.65 -5.35
N HIS A 913 24.48 -6.62 -5.54
CA HIS A 913 23.94 -5.77 -4.48
C HIS A 913 22.51 -6.20 -4.16
N THR A 914 22.33 -7.06 -3.15
CA THR A 914 21.00 -7.57 -2.78
C THR A 914 20.77 -7.46 -1.27
N LYS A 915 19.49 -7.46 -0.84
CA LYS A 915 19.13 -7.50 0.60
C LYS A 915 19.68 -8.72 1.34
N TYR A 916 20.04 -9.77 0.62
CA TYR A 916 20.53 -11.04 1.18
C TYR A 916 22.05 -11.08 1.36
N ASN A 917 22.77 -10.05 0.89
CA ASN A 917 24.22 -9.94 0.96
C ASN A 917 24.60 -8.82 1.96
N GLY A 918 25.04 -9.23 3.13
CA GLY A 918 25.36 -8.37 4.27
C GLY A 918 26.84 -8.31 4.62
N PHE A 919 27.20 -7.26 5.34
CA PHE A 919 28.54 -6.98 5.86
C PHE A 919 28.50 -7.00 7.39
N ARG A 920 29.27 -7.90 8.01
CA ARG A 920 29.53 -7.95 9.46
C ARG A 920 31.04 -7.85 9.68
N PRO A 921 31.54 -6.72 10.20
CA PRO A 921 32.97 -6.56 10.42
C PRO A 921 33.45 -7.35 11.64
N LEU A 922 34.69 -7.82 11.52
CA LEU A 922 35.57 -8.19 12.62
C LEU A 922 36.66 -7.12 12.74
N ILE A 923 36.94 -6.68 13.95
CA ILE A 923 38.08 -5.82 14.27
C ILE A 923 39.09 -6.55 15.16
N MET A 924 40.37 -6.25 14.97
CA MET A 924 41.47 -6.66 15.85
C MET A 924 42.14 -5.39 16.37
N LEU A 925 42.30 -5.31 17.70
CA LEU A 925 42.83 -4.14 18.43
C LEU A 925 44.33 -4.25 18.68
#